data_AF-A0A816EJ38-F1
#
_entry.id   AF-A0A816EJ38-F1
#
_cell.length_a   1.000
_cell.length_b   1.000
_cell.length_c   1.000
_cell.angle_alpha   90.00
_cell.angle_beta   90.00
_cell.angle_gamma   90.00
#
_symmetry.space_group_name_H-M   'P 1'
#
loop_
_entity.id
_entity.type
_entity.pdbx_description
1 polymer ?
#
loop_
_entity_poly.entity_id
_entity_poly.type
_entity_poly.pdbx_seq_one_letter_code
_entity_poly.pdbx_strand_id
1 'polypeptide(L)'
;MDRSMDCPKEDDENLTHIMDAGWTDVLKKLFKCKTVNKYIHQSSVKDGYCDCKDPYDHHCEDEDENIALARMKLLFQHVCDNLTHLIPINNDKQNETDETECEQWPCNSIYTHCDGIWDCPKGEDETGCYSFTTLNCSLNQHLCVLPDTNQFTCIPLEKINDNNIDCLGATDEPTLCRKYDYTYNYRSFLCKNSSSQRCINLAHLCNGKFDCEYGDDEQFCMKSYIYGLSSSYGKVSYSEVEQFFYKELVTKRKSFIKHFSLDGLTEFSTDNQTTSIRPSGIIRRPQQYELMMNRKNPCSRGIQLRVWLNEQNNSTTNTCLCPPSYYGDHCQNQNQRVSLTMAFRVMSDSRSTLFTVIISLIDDSEQRIIHSYEQLSYLSVRDCKTKFNVYLVYSNRPKSQTRNYSIHVDIYEKISLNYRASFLYPIEFPFLPVHRLAFIVTIPSSNDFIESCSNSKCIHGKCVMYSNSRDHSTYCQCNAGWSGQYCTIPYNCNCSSDSKCIGLSSHNRSICICPMNRFGYRCLLTDPICQRNNHSMCLNGGTCISADEYALPHKKIYCICPIGYIGERCEIAEKKILILFEKNIIISQVIFIHFLLIIKEMNPRRSTILKTVPIQQDSLTIYWSLPFHLIFIEFKNKNYYLAAIERTYKQSATYSTMVKSSDHCPNINQLFNKTFVQMHIIRRIKYYHLPCQQHSLNLSCFYDDFYLCFCYNLEKQRLTNCFEFNHNMTFDCFGESVCENGGQWFQDSPTCPQRSSCICQPCFYGIRCQFSSNRFGFSLDGILGYYIQPNIDIVHQSTMVKVSLALTIVFIIIGYINGILSFIAFNNKTICEVGCGLYLLTSSITTLLTTTMFGLKFWILLLAQMKIITNRLFLHIQCLSIDFLLRVFLNMDQWLNACIAVERTVVIINAIGFKKKRSKKIAKIVIIILSIFIISTCIYDPFYRRLMDDAIDDDSRIWCITSYSPNLQTFNTFIHAFHFCAPFAINLISTLILILKTSRQQAKIRNNTKYLSIFIEQIQVHKHILVAPFVIVILGIPR
;
A
#
# COMPACT_ATOMS: atom_id res chain seq x y z
N MET A 1 -37.81 4.28 -3.13
CA MET A 1 -38.71 3.13 -2.94
C MET A 1 -38.67 2.64 -1.52
N ASP A 2 -39.03 3.54 -0.61
CA ASP A 2 -39.30 3.23 0.80
C ASP A 2 -40.80 3.00 1.04
N ARG A 3 -41.63 3.03 -0.03
CA ARG A 3 -43.08 2.87 -0.01
C ARG A 3 -43.80 3.93 0.85
N SER A 4 -43.13 5.03 1.20
CA SER A 4 -43.78 6.18 1.85
C SER A 4 -44.14 7.24 0.81
N MET A 5 -45.35 7.75 0.92
CA MET A 5 -45.91 8.71 -0.04
C MET A 5 -45.47 10.13 0.34
N ASP A 6 -44.19 10.42 0.09
CA ASP A 6 -43.55 11.65 0.58
C ASP A 6 -43.35 12.71 -0.52
N CYS A 7 -43.35 12.28 -1.80
CA CYS A 7 -43.35 13.18 -2.96
C CYS A 7 -44.76 13.33 -3.56
N PRO A 8 -45.17 14.56 -3.96
CA PRO A 8 -46.53 14.84 -4.44
C PRO A 8 -46.97 14.09 -5.71
N LYS A 9 -46.05 13.40 -6.38
CA LYS A 9 -46.29 12.66 -7.62
C LYS A 9 -45.89 11.18 -7.56
N GLU A 10 -45.43 10.70 -6.40
CA GLU A 10 -44.91 9.32 -6.25
C GLU A 10 -43.76 8.98 -7.22
N ASP A 11 -43.08 9.99 -7.75
CA ASP A 11 -42.03 9.84 -8.77
C ASP A 11 -40.80 9.08 -8.23
N ASP A 12 -40.58 9.11 -6.91
CA ASP A 12 -39.53 8.39 -6.17
C ASP A 12 -39.86 6.91 -5.88
N GLU A 13 -41.13 6.53 -6.08
CA GLU A 13 -41.67 5.18 -5.93
C GLU A 13 -41.92 4.46 -7.26
N ASN A 14 -41.77 5.14 -8.41
CA ASN A 14 -42.03 4.56 -9.74
C ASN A 14 -40.76 4.31 -10.58
N LEU A 15 -40.46 3.03 -10.85
CA LEU A 15 -39.16 2.59 -11.39
C LEU A 15 -38.96 3.03 -12.84
N THR A 16 -40.05 3.14 -13.61
CA THR A 16 -40.00 3.58 -15.01
C THR A 16 -39.65 5.06 -15.12
N HIS A 17 -40.17 5.90 -14.23
CA HIS A 17 -39.84 7.34 -14.19
C HIS A 17 -38.39 7.61 -13.76
N ILE A 18 -37.84 6.80 -12.84
CA ILE A 18 -36.43 6.89 -12.42
C ILE A 18 -35.48 6.48 -13.55
N MET A 19 -35.85 5.46 -14.35
CA MET A 19 -35.07 5.01 -15.50
C MET A 19 -35.12 6.01 -16.68
N ASP A 20 -36.30 6.55 -16.99
CA ASP A 20 -36.47 7.53 -18.09
C ASP A 20 -35.78 8.87 -17.80
N ALA A 21 -35.67 9.26 -16.53
CA ALA A 21 -35.02 10.51 -16.13
C ALA A 21 -33.48 10.38 -16.00
N GLY A 22 -32.88 9.22 -16.27
CA GLY A 22 -31.42 9.03 -16.30
C GLY A 22 -30.71 9.06 -14.95
N TRP A 23 -31.40 8.78 -13.84
CA TRP A 23 -30.86 8.86 -12.47
C TRP A 23 -30.03 7.61 -12.08
N THR A 24 -28.92 7.38 -12.79
CA THR A 24 -28.01 6.26 -12.52
C THR A 24 -27.42 6.26 -11.10
N ASP A 25 -27.38 7.43 -10.44
CA ASP A 25 -26.85 7.56 -9.08
C ASP A 25 -27.84 7.16 -7.98
N VAL A 26 -29.14 7.10 -8.27
CA VAL A 26 -30.16 6.58 -7.33
C VAL A 26 -30.15 5.05 -7.36
N LEU A 27 -30.00 4.45 -8.54
CA LEU A 27 -29.85 3.00 -8.70
C LEU A 27 -28.62 2.43 -7.95
N LYS A 28 -27.56 3.23 -7.77
CA LYS A 28 -26.38 2.84 -6.96
C LYS A 28 -26.67 2.78 -5.45
N LYS A 29 -27.73 3.43 -4.96
CA LYS A 29 -28.11 3.49 -3.54
C LYS A 29 -29.18 2.45 -3.17
N LEU A 30 -29.75 1.77 -4.16
CA LEU A 30 -30.74 0.72 -3.98
C LEU A 30 -30.05 -0.65 -3.99
N PHE A 31 -30.50 -1.56 -3.13
CA PHE A 31 -30.07 -2.94 -3.17
C PHE A 31 -30.83 -3.67 -4.29
N LYS A 32 -30.11 -4.40 -5.13
CA LYS A 32 -30.71 -5.15 -6.24
C LYS A 32 -30.76 -6.63 -5.88
N CYS A 33 -31.96 -7.16 -5.68
CA CYS A 33 -32.23 -8.60 -5.64
C CYS A 33 -31.80 -9.19 -7.00
N LYS A 34 -30.84 -10.12 -7.00
CA LYS A 34 -30.20 -10.57 -8.23
C LYS A 34 -30.97 -11.71 -8.91
N THR A 35 -31.62 -12.59 -8.15
CA THR A 35 -32.51 -13.65 -8.67
C THR A 35 -33.78 -13.07 -9.29
N VAL A 36 -34.48 -12.22 -8.53
CA VAL A 36 -35.78 -11.64 -8.94
C VAL A 36 -35.62 -10.35 -9.75
N ASN A 37 -34.38 -9.85 -9.92
CA ASN A 37 -34.04 -8.63 -10.65
C ASN A 37 -34.85 -7.39 -10.16
N LYS A 38 -35.11 -7.33 -8.85
CA LYS A 38 -35.93 -6.32 -8.17
C LYS A 38 -35.03 -5.36 -7.38
N TYR A 39 -35.38 -4.07 -7.32
CA TYR A 39 -34.65 -3.10 -6.50
C TYR A 39 -35.43 -2.81 -5.21
N ILE A 40 -34.73 -2.84 -4.08
CA ILE A 40 -35.27 -2.54 -2.75
C ILE A 40 -34.42 -1.47 -2.06
N HIS A 41 -34.97 -0.80 -1.06
CA HIS A 41 -34.25 0.20 -0.29
C HIS A 41 -33.23 -0.47 0.65
N GLN A 42 -32.11 0.19 0.91
CA GLN A 42 -31.04 -0.37 1.77
C GLN A 42 -31.51 -0.62 3.22
N SER A 43 -32.58 0.05 3.67
CA SER A 43 -33.17 -0.20 5.00
C SER A 43 -33.96 -1.50 5.09
N SER A 44 -34.38 -2.05 3.97
CA SER A 44 -35.10 -3.33 3.85
C SER A 44 -34.15 -4.53 3.78
N VAL A 45 -32.85 -4.31 4.01
CA VAL A 45 -31.85 -5.38 4.03
C VAL A 45 -31.59 -5.73 5.49
N LYS A 46 -31.84 -6.98 5.88
CA LYS A 46 -31.74 -7.49 7.27
C LYS A 46 -32.76 -6.87 8.22
N ASP A 47 -33.96 -6.60 7.74
CA ASP A 47 -35.06 -6.06 8.54
C ASP A 47 -35.98 -7.15 9.13
N GLY A 48 -35.67 -8.41 8.83
CA GLY A 48 -36.41 -9.59 9.26
C GLY A 48 -37.54 -9.99 8.32
N TYR A 49 -37.79 -9.25 7.24
CA TYR A 49 -38.81 -9.53 6.23
C TYR A 49 -38.18 -9.85 4.89
N CYS A 50 -38.82 -10.76 4.14
CA CYS A 50 -38.30 -11.15 2.84
C CYS A 50 -38.87 -10.30 1.71
N ASP A 51 -38.17 -9.23 1.35
CA ASP A 51 -38.52 -8.37 0.23
C ASP A 51 -37.97 -8.89 -1.11
N CYS A 52 -36.90 -9.70 -1.13
CA CYS A 52 -36.38 -10.40 -2.32
C CYS A 52 -36.94 -11.82 -2.46
N LYS A 53 -38.26 -11.99 -2.34
CA LYS A 53 -38.91 -13.31 -2.39
C LYS A 53 -38.99 -13.88 -3.82
N ASP A 54 -38.33 -15.02 -4.05
CA ASP A 54 -38.47 -15.81 -5.28
C ASP A 54 -39.72 -16.74 -5.17
N PRO A 55 -40.57 -16.86 -6.21
CA PRO A 55 -41.70 -17.79 -6.20
C PRO A 55 -41.32 -19.29 -6.17
N TYR A 56 -40.09 -19.66 -6.56
CA TYR A 56 -39.64 -21.06 -6.63
C TYR A 56 -38.70 -21.47 -5.48
N ASP A 57 -38.33 -20.53 -4.61
CA ASP A 57 -37.36 -20.76 -3.55
C ASP A 57 -37.85 -20.18 -2.22
N HIS A 58 -37.65 -20.90 -1.12
CA HIS A 58 -37.98 -20.45 0.23
C HIS A 58 -36.91 -19.54 0.83
N HIS A 59 -35.86 -19.22 0.07
CA HIS A 59 -34.73 -18.43 0.53
C HIS A 59 -34.84 -16.92 0.25
N CYS A 60 -34.13 -16.12 1.04
CA CYS A 60 -34.31 -14.68 1.12
C CYS A 60 -32.97 -13.92 1.00
N GLU A 61 -32.69 -13.35 -0.18
CA GLU A 61 -31.40 -12.73 -0.50
C GLU A 61 -31.06 -11.47 0.32
N ASP A 62 -32.07 -10.70 0.70
CA ASP A 62 -31.95 -9.47 1.49
C ASP A 62 -31.72 -9.73 2.97
N GLU A 63 -32.14 -10.91 3.47
CA GLU A 63 -32.00 -11.30 4.87
C GLU A 63 -30.75 -12.15 5.12
N ASP A 64 -30.33 -12.99 4.16
CA ASP A 64 -29.14 -13.86 4.28
C ASP A 64 -28.15 -13.68 3.12
N GLU A 65 -27.36 -12.61 3.23
CA GLU A 65 -26.34 -12.19 2.26
C GLU A 65 -25.29 -13.28 1.93
N ASN A 66 -25.08 -14.24 2.84
CA ASN A 66 -24.06 -15.28 2.71
C ASN A 66 -24.46 -16.40 1.74
N ILE A 67 -25.75 -16.73 1.65
CA ILE A 67 -26.27 -17.79 0.76
C ILE A 67 -26.30 -17.32 -0.69
N ALA A 68 -26.62 -16.05 -0.91
CA ALA A 68 -26.52 -15.42 -2.23
C ALA A 68 -25.08 -15.43 -2.77
N LEU A 69 -24.07 -15.33 -1.89
CA LEU A 69 -22.66 -15.38 -2.27
C LEU A 69 -22.22 -16.81 -2.66
N ALA A 70 -22.62 -17.84 -1.90
CA ALA A 70 -22.31 -19.24 -2.18
C ALA A 70 -22.92 -19.73 -3.51
N ARG A 71 -24.13 -19.27 -3.86
CA ARG A 71 -24.79 -19.61 -5.14
C ARG A 71 -24.17 -18.99 -6.38
N MET A 72 -23.42 -17.90 -6.20
CA MET A 72 -22.81 -17.15 -7.31
C MET A 72 -21.32 -17.43 -7.49
N LYS A 73 -20.66 -18.00 -6.49
CA LYS A 73 -19.21 -18.13 -6.46
C LYS A 73 -18.79 -19.53 -6.06
N LEU A 74 -17.99 -20.16 -6.91
CA LEU A 74 -17.39 -21.46 -6.65
C LEU A 74 -16.39 -21.37 -5.49
N LEU A 75 -16.71 -22.02 -4.38
CA LEU A 75 -15.85 -22.12 -3.20
C LEU A 75 -15.28 -23.54 -3.12
N PHE A 76 -13.96 -23.66 -3.03
CA PHE A 76 -13.29 -24.97 -2.95
C PHE A 76 -13.79 -25.80 -1.75
N GLN A 77 -14.16 -25.13 -0.66
CA GLN A 77 -14.64 -25.74 0.57
C GLN A 77 -16.05 -26.34 0.48
N HIS A 78 -16.77 -26.07 -0.62
CA HIS A 78 -18.15 -26.50 -0.84
C HIS A 78 -18.30 -27.46 -2.02
N VAL A 79 -17.19 -27.89 -2.63
CA VAL A 79 -17.23 -28.84 -3.74
C VAL A 79 -17.40 -30.25 -3.20
N CYS A 80 -18.35 -31.00 -3.76
CA CYS A 80 -18.59 -32.41 -3.44
C CYS A 80 -18.89 -32.63 -1.94
N ASP A 81 -19.75 -31.79 -1.37
CA ASP A 81 -20.16 -31.85 0.04
C ASP A 81 -21.58 -32.42 0.23
N ASN A 82 -22.12 -33.10 -0.78
CA ASN A 82 -23.48 -33.64 -0.85
C ASN A 82 -24.60 -32.57 -0.89
N LEU A 83 -24.27 -31.29 -1.06
CA LEU A 83 -25.23 -30.21 -1.21
C LEU A 83 -24.95 -29.38 -2.46
N THR A 84 -25.98 -29.18 -3.29
CA THR A 84 -25.84 -28.30 -4.46
C THR A 84 -25.92 -26.85 -4.03
N HIS A 85 -24.78 -26.17 -3.91
CA HIS A 85 -24.72 -24.74 -3.59
C HIS A 85 -24.76 -23.89 -4.86
N LEU A 86 -24.08 -24.32 -5.93
CA LEU A 86 -23.98 -23.56 -7.17
C LEU A 86 -25.19 -23.79 -8.10
N ILE A 87 -25.70 -22.72 -8.72
CA ILE A 87 -26.74 -22.85 -9.77
C ILE A 87 -26.12 -23.61 -10.97
N PRO A 88 -26.83 -24.60 -11.54
CA PRO A 88 -26.30 -25.41 -12.64
C PRO A 88 -25.89 -24.55 -13.85
N ILE A 89 -24.67 -24.75 -14.34
CA ILE A 89 -24.18 -24.09 -15.55
C ILE A 89 -24.42 -25.01 -16.75
N ASN A 90 -25.11 -24.49 -17.76
CA ASN A 90 -25.46 -25.24 -18.96
C ASN A 90 -24.34 -25.09 -20.01
N ASN A 91 -23.32 -25.95 -19.94
CA ASN A 91 -22.29 -26.05 -20.96
C ASN A 91 -22.45 -27.40 -21.69
N ASP A 92 -22.56 -27.38 -23.02
CA ASP A 92 -22.55 -28.56 -23.89
C ASP A 92 -23.55 -29.69 -23.52
N LYS A 93 -24.85 -29.36 -23.39
CA LYS A 93 -25.98 -30.30 -23.22
C LYS A 93 -25.99 -31.11 -21.90
N GLN A 94 -25.15 -30.79 -20.92
CA GLN A 94 -25.21 -31.36 -19.58
C GLN A 94 -25.29 -30.23 -18.53
N ASN A 95 -26.20 -30.38 -17.56
CA ASN A 95 -26.27 -29.49 -16.39
C ASN A 95 -25.18 -29.89 -15.40
N GLU A 96 -24.11 -29.11 -15.32
CA GLU A 96 -23.02 -29.33 -14.37
C GLU A 96 -23.25 -28.53 -13.08
N THR A 97 -23.09 -29.19 -11.92
CA THR A 97 -23.08 -28.57 -10.59
C THR A 97 -21.77 -28.88 -9.84
N ASP A 98 -21.57 -28.25 -8.69
CA ASP A 98 -20.53 -28.57 -7.70
C ASP A 98 -20.53 -30.05 -7.27
N GLU A 99 -21.68 -30.72 -7.30
CA GLU A 99 -21.86 -32.13 -6.87
C GLU A 99 -21.81 -33.18 -8.00
N THR A 100 -21.58 -32.79 -9.26
CA THR A 100 -21.41 -33.75 -10.37
C THR A 100 -19.99 -34.33 -10.42
N GLU A 101 -19.77 -35.56 -10.91
CA GLU A 101 -18.40 -36.11 -11.13
C GLU A 101 -17.47 -36.10 -9.89
N CYS A 102 -18.01 -36.35 -8.69
CA CYS A 102 -17.26 -36.32 -7.42
C CYS A 102 -16.45 -37.60 -7.11
N GLU A 103 -16.35 -38.56 -8.03
CA GLU A 103 -15.71 -39.87 -7.80
C GLU A 103 -14.24 -39.77 -7.37
N GLN A 104 -13.53 -38.74 -7.81
CA GLN A 104 -12.13 -38.49 -7.48
C GLN A 104 -11.94 -37.55 -6.28
N TRP A 105 -13.03 -37.04 -5.72
CA TRP A 105 -13.01 -36.17 -4.55
C TRP A 105 -13.01 -36.99 -3.26
N PRO A 106 -12.10 -36.72 -2.31
CA PRO A 106 -12.07 -37.44 -1.05
C PRO A 106 -13.29 -37.06 -0.19
N CYS A 107 -14.03 -38.06 0.32
CA CYS A 107 -15.13 -37.81 1.24
C CYS A 107 -14.64 -37.30 2.61
N ASN A 108 -13.44 -37.70 3.04
CA ASN A 108 -12.80 -37.23 4.28
C ASN A 108 -11.74 -36.16 3.96
N SER A 109 -11.96 -34.96 4.47
CA SER A 109 -11.11 -33.78 4.25
C SER A 109 -11.07 -32.92 5.52
N ILE A 110 -10.22 -31.89 5.56
CA ILE A 110 -10.23 -30.89 6.67
C ILE A 110 -11.62 -30.26 6.87
N TYR A 111 -12.47 -30.25 5.83
CA TYR A 111 -13.78 -29.61 5.87
C TYR A 111 -14.91 -30.55 6.25
N THR A 112 -14.73 -31.85 6.08
CA THR A 112 -15.76 -32.88 6.32
C THR A 112 -15.41 -33.76 7.53
N HIS A 113 -14.15 -33.77 7.98
CA HIS A 113 -13.75 -34.52 9.17
C HIS A 113 -14.30 -33.89 10.45
N CYS A 114 -15.00 -34.68 11.25
CA CYS A 114 -15.57 -34.29 12.54
C CYS A 114 -16.50 -33.07 12.46
N ASP A 115 -17.26 -32.94 11.36
CA ASP A 115 -18.20 -31.84 11.15
C ASP A 115 -19.64 -32.17 11.61
N GLY A 116 -19.87 -33.41 12.07
CA GLY A 116 -21.14 -33.93 12.56
C GLY A 116 -22.04 -34.48 11.46
N ILE A 117 -21.54 -34.60 10.22
CA ILE A 117 -22.27 -35.10 9.06
C ILE A 117 -21.51 -36.32 8.53
N TRP A 118 -22.24 -37.33 8.06
CA TRP A 118 -21.61 -38.50 7.44
C TRP A 118 -21.48 -38.25 5.94
N ASP A 119 -20.36 -37.65 5.54
CA ASP A 119 -20.01 -37.46 4.13
C ASP A 119 -19.33 -38.71 3.56
N CYS A 120 -18.65 -39.50 4.39
CA CYS A 120 -18.09 -40.80 3.99
C CYS A 120 -19.07 -41.98 4.23
N PRO A 121 -18.92 -43.08 3.46
CA PRO A 121 -19.63 -44.33 3.74
C PRO A 121 -19.41 -44.76 5.20
N LYS A 122 -20.48 -45.14 5.90
CA LYS A 122 -20.45 -45.56 7.33
C LYS A 122 -19.93 -44.50 8.31
N GLY A 123 -19.88 -43.23 7.92
CA GLY A 123 -19.44 -42.13 8.78
C GLY A 123 -17.97 -42.22 9.18
N GLU A 124 -17.09 -42.74 8.32
CA GLU A 124 -15.64 -42.85 8.61
C GLU A 124 -14.99 -41.49 8.95
N ASP A 125 -15.50 -40.41 8.37
CA ASP A 125 -15.11 -39.02 8.59
C ASP A 125 -15.41 -38.51 10.01
N GLU A 126 -16.35 -39.13 10.73
CA GLU A 126 -16.77 -38.75 12.08
C GLU A 126 -16.17 -39.65 13.19
N THR A 127 -15.13 -40.41 12.86
CA THR A 127 -14.41 -41.25 13.82
C THR A 127 -13.20 -40.54 14.43
N GLY A 128 -12.83 -40.90 15.68
CA GLY A 128 -11.64 -40.34 16.33
C GLY A 128 -11.73 -38.85 16.72
N CYS A 129 -12.92 -38.26 16.68
CA CYS A 129 -13.18 -36.87 17.03
C CYS A 129 -13.10 -36.63 18.55
N TYR A 130 -12.76 -35.41 18.96
CA TYR A 130 -12.74 -35.05 20.38
C TYR A 130 -14.16 -34.98 20.95
N SER A 131 -14.53 -35.95 21.79
CA SER A 131 -15.82 -35.99 22.47
C SER A 131 -15.76 -35.29 23.83
N PHE A 132 -16.90 -34.75 24.26
CA PHE A 132 -17.09 -34.15 25.59
C PHE A 132 -17.41 -35.19 26.66
N THR A 133 -17.56 -36.45 26.26
CA THR A 133 -17.85 -37.59 27.12
C THR A 133 -16.59 -38.11 27.78
N THR A 134 -16.74 -38.77 28.93
CA THR A 134 -15.64 -39.49 29.60
C THR A 134 -15.14 -40.71 28.82
N LEU A 135 -15.93 -41.20 27.86
CA LEU A 135 -15.60 -42.31 26.96
C LEU A 135 -15.07 -41.77 25.62
N ASN A 136 -13.81 -42.09 25.28
CA ASN A 136 -13.23 -41.84 23.96
C ASN A 136 -13.22 -43.15 23.16
N CYS A 137 -13.97 -43.21 22.06
CA CYS A 137 -13.99 -44.37 21.16
C CYS A 137 -12.73 -44.40 20.27
N SER A 138 -12.35 -45.61 19.82
CA SER A 138 -11.22 -45.80 18.91
C SER A 138 -11.54 -45.33 17.48
N LEU A 139 -10.52 -45.21 16.61
CA LEU A 139 -10.66 -44.75 15.22
C LEU A 139 -11.64 -45.57 14.35
N ASN A 140 -12.02 -46.78 14.76
CA ASN A 140 -12.95 -47.64 14.00
C ASN A 140 -14.29 -47.87 14.71
N GLN A 141 -14.63 -46.99 15.67
CA GLN A 141 -15.83 -47.12 16.48
C GLN A 141 -16.55 -45.79 16.61
N HIS A 142 -17.88 -45.84 16.57
CA HIS A 142 -18.76 -44.69 16.77
C HIS A 142 -19.32 -44.66 18.19
N LEU A 143 -19.54 -43.46 18.71
CA LEU A 143 -20.18 -43.26 19.99
C LEU A 143 -21.70 -43.48 19.86
N CYS A 144 -22.25 -44.30 20.74
CA CYS A 144 -23.64 -44.71 20.71
C CYS A 144 -24.25 -44.66 22.11
N VAL A 145 -25.55 -44.37 22.21
CA VAL A 145 -26.31 -44.50 23.46
C VAL A 145 -27.16 -45.77 23.38
N LEU A 146 -27.00 -46.67 24.35
CA LEU A 146 -27.75 -47.93 24.40
C LEU A 146 -29.26 -47.68 24.63
N PRO A 147 -30.17 -48.29 23.83
CA PRO A 147 -31.62 -48.06 23.92
C PRO A 147 -32.29 -48.45 25.24
N ASP A 148 -31.68 -49.35 26.02
CA ASP A 148 -32.30 -49.91 27.24
C ASP A 148 -31.71 -49.31 28.53
N THR A 149 -30.45 -48.86 28.50
CA THR A 149 -29.73 -48.38 29.69
C THR A 149 -29.40 -46.89 29.64
N ASN A 150 -29.58 -46.24 28.47
CA ASN A 150 -29.20 -44.84 28.22
C ASN A 150 -27.73 -44.53 28.56
N GLN A 151 -26.84 -45.54 28.47
CA GLN A 151 -25.40 -45.41 28.71
C GLN A 151 -24.63 -45.34 27.39
N PHE A 152 -23.51 -44.61 27.41
CA PHE A 152 -22.59 -44.55 26.28
C PHE A 152 -21.85 -45.87 26.06
N THR A 153 -21.77 -46.29 24.81
CA THR A 153 -20.98 -47.42 24.33
C THR A 153 -20.30 -47.05 23.01
N CYS A 154 -19.27 -47.81 22.62
CA CYS A 154 -18.61 -47.65 21.33
C CYS A 154 -18.97 -48.83 20.42
N ILE A 155 -19.58 -48.55 19.28
CA ILE A 155 -20.03 -49.57 18.32
C ILE A 155 -19.06 -49.63 17.13
N PRO A 156 -18.64 -50.82 16.67
CA PRO A 156 -17.78 -50.93 15.48
C PRO A 156 -18.49 -50.47 14.20
N LEU A 157 -17.71 -49.95 13.24
CA LEU A 157 -18.20 -49.52 11.90
C LEU A 157 -19.01 -50.59 11.13
N GLU A 158 -18.92 -51.87 11.51
CA GLU A 158 -19.65 -52.97 10.88
C GLU A 158 -21.15 -52.98 11.20
N LYS A 159 -21.52 -52.39 12.34
CA LYS A 159 -22.90 -52.31 12.87
C LYS A 159 -23.58 -50.98 12.54
N ILE A 160 -23.12 -50.32 11.49
CA ILE A 160 -23.61 -49.00 11.08
C ILE A 160 -24.31 -49.14 9.74
N ASN A 161 -25.54 -48.62 9.64
CA ASN A 161 -26.45 -48.83 8.51
C ASN A 161 -26.60 -50.31 8.13
N ASP A 162 -26.66 -51.22 9.11
CA ASP A 162 -26.87 -52.66 8.88
C ASP A 162 -28.36 -53.07 8.87
N ASN A 163 -29.27 -52.09 8.87
CA ASN A 163 -30.72 -52.19 9.03
C ASN A 163 -31.17 -52.71 10.40
N ASN A 164 -30.28 -52.67 11.41
CA ASN A 164 -30.58 -52.97 12.79
C ASN A 164 -30.34 -51.72 13.66
N ILE A 165 -31.32 -51.36 14.48
CA ILE A 165 -31.21 -50.23 15.40
C ILE A 165 -30.45 -50.69 16.64
N ASP A 166 -29.14 -50.44 16.69
CA ASP A 166 -28.29 -50.68 17.86
C ASP A 166 -28.24 -49.46 18.79
N CYS A 167 -28.52 -48.24 18.29
CA CYS A 167 -28.48 -46.99 19.07
C CYS A 167 -29.85 -46.36 19.34
N LEU A 168 -29.97 -45.70 20.50
CA LEU A 168 -31.15 -44.95 20.88
C LEU A 168 -31.43 -43.84 19.85
N GLY A 169 -32.67 -43.78 19.35
CA GLY A 169 -33.07 -42.83 18.32
C GLY A 169 -32.62 -43.19 16.91
N ALA A 170 -32.04 -44.38 16.69
CA ALA A 170 -31.47 -44.82 15.41
C ALA A 170 -30.34 -43.92 14.89
N THR A 171 -29.47 -43.43 15.79
CA THR A 171 -28.31 -42.59 15.41
C THR A 171 -27.27 -43.33 14.58
N ASP A 172 -27.23 -44.66 14.67
CA ASP A 172 -26.45 -45.58 13.85
C ASP A 172 -27.04 -45.81 12.44
N GLU A 173 -28.31 -45.48 12.25
CA GLU A 173 -29.06 -45.67 11.00
C GLU A 173 -29.68 -44.35 10.50
N PRO A 174 -28.86 -43.31 10.24
CA PRO A 174 -29.36 -41.98 9.90
C PRO A 174 -30.29 -41.97 8.67
N THR A 175 -30.15 -42.94 7.76
CA THR A 175 -30.96 -43.06 6.54
C THR A 175 -32.45 -43.34 6.80
N LEU A 176 -32.83 -43.86 7.97
CA LEU A 176 -34.23 -44.14 8.32
C LEU A 176 -35.05 -42.87 8.56
N CYS A 177 -34.45 -41.86 9.20
CA CYS A 177 -35.15 -40.64 9.62
C CYS A 177 -34.62 -39.35 8.98
N ARG A 178 -33.33 -39.25 8.63
CA ARG A 178 -32.78 -38.06 7.97
C ARG A 178 -33.17 -38.04 6.48
N LYS A 179 -34.18 -37.23 6.14
CA LYS A 179 -34.34 -36.73 4.76
C LYS A 179 -33.56 -35.42 4.63
N TYR A 180 -32.59 -35.37 3.73
CA TYR A 180 -31.87 -34.14 3.39
C TYR A 180 -32.84 -33.15 2.72
N ASP A 181 -33.44 -32.27 3.51
CA ASP A 181 -34.28 -31.19 3.00
C ASP A 181 -33.98 -29.90 3.79
N TYR A 182 -33.77 -28.79 3.07
CA TYR A 182 -33.17 -27.53 3.58
C TYR A 182 -34.01 -26.77 4.64
N THR A 183 -35.09 -27.35 5.14
CA THR A 183 -36.05 -26.69 6.01
C THR A 183 -35.84 -27.06 7.49
N TYR A 184 -36.12 -26.11 8.38
CA TYR A 184 -35.90 -26.13 9.84
C TYR A 184 -36.55 -27.31 10.63
N ASN A 185 -37.11 -28.32 9.96
CA ASN A 185 -37.86 -29.42 10.55
C ASN A 185 -37.21 -30.78 10.25
N TYR A 186 -35.94 -30.95 10.64
CA TYR A 186 -35.30 -32.26 10.62
C TYR A 186 -35.95 -33.17 11.67
N ARG A 187 -36.62 -34.24 11.23
CA ARG A 187 -37.08 -35.32 12.11
C ARG A 187 -35.98 -36.36 12.21
N SER A 188 -35.06 -36.22 13.15
CA SER A 188 -33.82 -36.99 13.21
C SER A 188 -33.80 -38.10 14.26
N PHE A 189 -34.82 -38.20 15.13
CA PHE A 189 -34.90 -39.21 16.19
C PHE A 189 -36.05 -40.18 15.93
N LEU A 190 -35.76 -41.49 15.92
CA LEU A 190 -36.76 -42.55 15.71
C LEU A 190 -37.35 -43.03 17.05
N CYS A 191 -38.69 -43.04 17.15
CA CYS A 191 -39.38 -43.62 18.31
C CYS A 191 -39.30 -45.15 18.34
N LYS A 192 -39.07 -45.74 19.52
CA LYS A 192 -38.96 -47.21 19.68
C LYS A 192 -40.27 -47.87 19.31
N ASN A 193 -40.19 -48.91 18.47
CA ASN A 193 -41.26 -49.86 18.19
C ASN A 193 -42.63 -49.26 17.76
N SER A 194 -42.61 -48.11 17.07
CA SER A 194 -43.82 -47.56 16.46
C SER A 194 -44.20 -48.39 15.23
N SER A 195 -45.46 -48.82 15.13
CA SER A 195 -45.99 -49.56 13.97
C SER A 195 -45.85 -48.83 12.63
N SER A 196 -45.46 -47.56 12.66
CA SER A 196 -45.16 -46.72 11.50
C SER A 196 -43.92 -45.86 11.78
N GLN A 197 -42.71 -46.45 11.86
CA GLN A 197 -41.38 -45.79 11.93
C GLN A 197 -41.45 -44.25 12.10
N ARG A 198 -41.83 -43.79 13.30
CA ARG A 198 -42.20 -42.39 13.53
C ARG A 198 -40.96 -41.61 13.93
N CYS A 199 -40.53 -40.71 13.07
CA CYS A 199 -39.43 -39.78 13.34
C CYS A 199 -39.94 -38.47 13.95
N ILE A 200 -39.30 -38.00 15.02
CA ILE A 200 -39.62 -36.73 15.70
C ILE A 200 -38.47 -35.71 15.54
N ASN A 201 -38.80 -34.42 15.68
CA ASN A 201 -37.84 -33.30 15.60
C ASN A 201 -37.21 -33.06 16.98
N LEU A 202 -36.02 -32.44 17.04
CA LEU A 202 -35.36 -31.96 18.26
C LEU A 202 -36.29 -31.16 19.18
N ALA A 203 -37.23 -30.41 18.60
CA ALA A 203 -38.23 -29.64 19.35
C ALA A 203 -39.14 -30.49 20.25
N HIS A 204 -39.23 -31.78 19.93
CA HIS A 204 -40.07 -32.77 20.57
C HIS A 204 -39.28 -33.67 21.53
N LEU A 205 -37.97 -33.44 21.69
CA LEU A 205 -37.15 -34.15 22.67
C LEU A 205 -37.07 -33.36 23.97
N CYS A 206 -37.29 -34.03 25.10
CA CYS A 206 -37.25 -33.43 26.43
C CYS A 206 -38.10 -32.14 26.54
N ASN A 207 -39.29 -32.12 25.95
CA ASN A 207 -40.24 -31.02 26.01
C ASN A 207 -41.32 -31.21 27.10
N GLY A 208 -41.24 -32.32 27.84
CA GLY A 208 -42.19 -32.70 28.89
C GLY A 208 -43.48 -33.34 28.38
N LYS A 209 -43.54 -33.78 27.12
CA LYS A 209 -44.66 -34.49 26.51
C LYS A 209 -44.17 -35.77 25.84
N PHE A 210 -44.93 -36.85 25.96
CA PHE A 210 -44.64 -38.08 25.21
C PHE A 210 -45.09 -37.93 23.76
N ASP A 211 -44.18 -37.47 22.91
CA ASP A 211 -44.34 -37.41 21.46
C ASP A 211 -44.06 -38.79 20.81
N CYS A 212 -43.33 -39.68 21.49
CA CYS A 212 -43.21 -41.12 21.18
C CYS A 212 -44.22 -41.99 21.97
N GLU A 213 -44.67 -43.11 21.36
CA GLU A 213 -45.70 -44.00 21.95
C GLU A 213 -45.29 -44.61 23.31
N TYR A 214 -43.99 -44.84 23.51
CA TYR A 214 -43.42 -45.38 24.76
C TYR A 214 -42.69 -44.32 25.60
N GLY A 215 -42.75 -43.04 25.20
CA GLY A 215 -42.11 -41.94 25.92
C GLY A 215 -40.58 -41.93 25.90
N ASP A 216 -39.95 -42.60 24.93
CA ASP A 216 -38.48 -42.70 24.82
C ASP A 216 -37.79 -41.34 24.64
N ASP A 217 -38.52 -40.37 24.12
CA ASP A 217 -38.14 -38.97 23.90
C ASP A 217 -37.96 -38.16 25.20
N GLU A 218 -38.48 -38.66 26.32
CA GLU A 218 -38.47 -37.99 27.62
C GLU A 218 -37.72 -38.77 28.72
N GLN A 219 -37.38 -40.05 28.49
CA GLN A 219 -36.83 -40.95 29.53
C GLN A 219 -35.36 -40.65 29.91
N PHE A 220 -34.54 -40.18 28.98
CA PHE A 220 -33.13 -39.85 29.23
C PHE A 220 -32.91 -38.41 29.71
N CYS A 221 -33.98 -37.62 29.75
CA CYS A 221 -33.96 -36.19 30.07
C CYS A 221 -33.90 -35.98 31.58
N MET A 222 -32.95 -35.17 32.05
CA MET A 222 -32.88 -34.75 33.45
C MET A 222 -33.72 -33.50 33.70
N LYS A 223 -34.00 -32.69 32.65
CA LYS A 223 -34.86 -31.50 32.72
C LYS A 223 -35.75 -31.37 31.48
N SER A 224 -36.91 -30.76 31.66
CA SER A 224 -38.02 -30.72 30.70
C SER A 224 -37.91 -29.67 29.57
N TYR A 225 -36.72 -29.14 29.25
CA TYR A 225 -36.57 -28.17 28.15
C TYR A 225 -35.14 -28.13 27.56
N ILE A 226 -34.97 -28.59 26.31
CA ILE A 226 -33.70 -28.50 25.54
C ILE A 226 -33.55 -27.15 24.79
N TYR A 227 -34.62 -26.37 24.60
CA TYR A 227 -34.63 -25.14 23.77
C TYR A 227 -33.89 -23.91 24.36
N GLY A 228 -33.02 -24.10 25.35
CA GLY A 228 -32.30 -23.03 26.06
C GLY A 228 -30.81 -22.90 25.74
N LEU A 229 -30.31 -23.47 24.64
CA LEU A 229 -28.88 -23.46 24.28
C LEU A 229 -28.51 -22.44 23.19
N SER A 230 -29.27 -21.36 23.04
CA SER A 230 -28.87 -20.19 22.27
C SER A 230 -29.06 -18.91 23.08
N SER A 231 -28.09 -18.58 23.93
CA SER A 231 -27.58 -17.22 24.17
C SER A 231 -26.84 -17.18 25.51
N SER A 232 -25.86 -16.27 25.60
CA SER A 232 -24.89 -16.11 26.67
C SER A 232 -25.44 -15.69 28.06
N TYR A 233 -26.49 -16.32 28.59
CA TYR A 233 -26.97 -16.08 29.94
C TYR A 233 -27.26 -17.38 30.71
N GLY A 234 -26.31 -17.75 31.57
CA GLY A 234 -26.49 -18.74 32.64
C GLY A 234 -25.89 -20.11 32.35
N LYS A 235 -24.88 -20.52 33.15
CA LYS A 235 -24.39 -21.91 33.22
C LYS A 235 -25.53 -22.81 33.71
N VAL A 236 -26.25 -23.46 32.81
CA VAL A 236 -27.15 -24.58 33.12
C VAL A 236 -26.38 -25.87 32.83
N SER A 237 -26.27 -26.75 33.84
CA SER A 237 -25.64 -28.08 33.72
C SER A 237 -26.65 -29.06 33.12
N TYR A 238 -26.47 -29.44 31.86
CA TYR A 238 -27.18 -30.54 31.19
C TYR A 238 -26.42 -31.86 31.37
N SER A 239 -27.10 -33.00 31.30
CA SER A 239 -26.47 -34.33 31.30
C SER A 239 -25.64 -34.59 30.05
N GLU A 240 -24.69 -35.53 30.10
CA GLU A 240 -23.83 -35.87 28.96
C GLU A 240 -24.64 -36.39 27.75
N VAL A 241 -25.72 -37.14 27.99
CA VAL A 241 -26.62 -37.71 26.96
C VAL A 241 -27.46 -36.61 26.29
N GLU A 242 -28.00 -35.66 27.05
CA GLU A 242 -28.72 -34.50 26.48
C GLU A 242 -27.79 -33.63 25.60
N GLN A 243 -26.52 -33.46 26.00
CA GLN A 243 -25.54 -32.73 25.22
C GLN A 243 -25.12 -33.48 23.94
N PHE A 244 -25.08 -34.82 23.98
CA PHE A 244 -24.83 -35.67 22.82
C PHE A 244 -25.96 -35.53 21.78
N PHE A 245 -27.22 -35.78 22.16
CA PHE A 245 -28.34 -35.64 21.23
C PHE A 245 -28.53 -34.20 20.75
N TYR A 246 -28.26 -33.20 21.60
CA TYR A 246 -28.25 -31.81 21.13
C TYR A 246 -27.21 -31.59 20.02
N LYS A 247 -25.99 -32.13 20.14
CA LYS A 247 -24.94 -31.95 19.10
C LYS A 247 -25.18 -32.79 17.84
N GLU A 248 -25.63 -34.03 18.00
CA GLU A 248 -25.93 -34.96 16.89
C GLU A 248 -27.17 -34.57 16.08
N LEU A 249 -28.18 -33.98 16.75
CA LEU A 249 -29.48 -33.69 16.13
C LEU A 249 -29.66 -32.19 15.84
N VAL A 250 -29.02 -31.29 16.59
CA VAL A 250 -28.74 -29.95 16.08
C VAL A 250 -27.56 -30.09 15.15
N THR A 251 -27.85 -30.51 13.92
CA THR A 251 -27.02 -30.09 12.81
C THR A 251 -26.92 -28.58 12.94
N LYS A 252 -25.79 -28.08 13.45
CA LYS A 252 -25.42 -26.69 13.22
C LYS A 252 -25.66 -26.53 11.73
N ARG A 253 -26.56 -25.62 11.33
CA ARG A 253 -26.66 -25.18 9.93
C ARG A 253 -25.25 -25.29 9.37
N LYS A 254 -24.97 -26.16 8.39
CA LYS A 254 -23.66 -26.16 7.71
C LYS A 254 -23.36 -24.68 7.56
N SER A 255 -22.33 -24.18 8.24
CA SER A 255 -22.10 -22.74 8.23
C SER A 255 -22.10 -22.40 6.77
N PHE A 256 -23.05 -21.57 6.31
CA PHE A 256 -23.37 -21.47 4.88
C PHE A 256 -22.13 -21.11 4.05
N ILE A 257 -21.05 -20.69 4.72
CA ILE A 257 -19.70 -20.58 4.18
C ILE A 257 -18.71 -21.34 5.07
N LYS A 258 -18.08 -22.40 4.54
CA LYS A 258 -16.88 -23.03 5.11
C LYS A 258 -15.69 -22.17 4.64
N HIS A 259 -14.97 -21.54 5.57
CA HIS A 259 -13.81 -20.71 5.23
C HIS A 259 -12.52 -21.51 5.22
N PHE A 260 -11.51 -21.02 4.49
CA PHE A 260 -10.19 -21.64 4.42
C PHE A 260 -9.56 -21.82 5.81
N SER A 261 -9.08 -23.03 6.11
CA SER A 261 -8.48 -23.41 7.40
C SER A 261 -7.28 -24.31 7.17
N LEU A 262 -6.25 -24.21 8.02
CA LEU A 262 -5.00 -24.95 7.82
C LEU A 262 -5.03 -26.38 8.38
N ASP A 263 -5.68 -26.62 9.53
CA ASP A 263 -5.56 -27.88 10.29
C ASP A 263 -6.89 -28.38 10.89
N GLY A 264 -8.06 -27.78 10.58
CA GLY A 264 -9.35 -28.12 11.23
C GLY A 264 -9.44 -27.77 12.74
N LEU A 265 -8.30 -27.81 13.44
CA LEU A 265 -8.09 -27.39 14.81
C LEU A 265 -7.61 -25.94 14.86
N THR A 266 -8.55 -25.00 14.81
CA THR A 266 -8.32 -23.66 15.36
C THR A 266 -9.12 -23.48 16.64
N GLU A 267 -8.96 -24.42 17.57
CA GLU A 267 -8.97 -24.05 18.98
C GLU A 267 -7.67 -23.30 19.25
N PHE A 268 -7.70 -21.98 19.04
CA PHE A 268 -7.01 -21.17 20.03
C PHE A 268 -7.72 -21.46 21.34
N SER A 269 -7.14 -22.34 22.13
CA SER A 269 -7.25 -22.26 23.58
C SER A 269 -6.75 -20.86 23.96
N THR A 270 -7.66 -19.88 23.95
CA THR A 270 -7.56 -18.69 24.80
C THR A 270 -7.81 -19.09 26.25
N ASP A 271 -7.13 -20.13 26.71
CA ASP A 271 -6.93 -20.46 28.11
C ASP A 271 -5.46 -20.24 28.38
N ASN A 272 -5.07 -18.97 28.31
CA ASN A 272 -4.22 -18.31 29.29
C ASN A 272 -4.16 -16.81 28.98
N GLN A 273 -5.01 -16.07 29.71
CA GLN A 273 -4.79 -14.67 30.07
C GLN A 273 -4.44 -13.69 28.94
N THR A 274 -5.30 -13.62 27.93
CA THR A 274 -5.79 -12.30 27.56
C THR A 274 -7.28 -12.33 27.79
N THR A 275 -7.70 -11.76 28.91
CA THR A 275 -9.00 -11.15 28.99
C THR A 275 -9.14 -10.31 27.73
N SER A 276 -9.83 -10.83 26.72
CA SER A 276 -10.58 -9.96 25.86
C SER A 276 -11.46 -9.21 26.84
N ILE A 277 -11.02 -8.01 27.18
CA ILE A 277 -11.91 -6.94 27.56
C ILE A 277 -12.78 -6.80 26.31
N ARG A 278 -13.79 -7.66 26.18
CA ARG A 278 -15.12 -7.16 25.86
C ARG A 278 -15.22 -5.90 26.70
N PRO A 279 -15.62 -4.75 26.15
CA PRO A 279 -16.08 -3.69 27.01
C PRO A 279 -17.28 -4.27 27.80
N SER A 280 -17.02 -4.94 28.93
CA SER A 280 -17.81 -4.85 30.14
C SER A 280 -17.79 -3.36 30.45
N GLY A 281 -18.89 -2.73 30.10
CA GLY A 281 -18.91 -1.63 29.14
C GLY A 281 -20.13 -1.71 28.22
N ILE A 282 -20.89 -2.82 28.22
CA ILE A 282 -22.24 -2.66 28.80
C ILE A 282 -21.96 -2.18 30.21
N ILE A 283 -21.82 -0.86 30.35
CA ILE A 283 -22.23 -0.17 31.56
C ILE A 283 -23.54 -0.90 31.85
N ARG A 284 -23.59 -1.72 32.91
CA ARG A 284 -24.84 -1.88 33.63
C ARG A 284 -25.25 -0.44 33.78
N ARG A 285 -26.18 0.01 32.91
CA ARG A 285 -26.82 1.30 33.09
C ARG A 285 -27.10 1.24 34.57
N PRO A 286 -26.49 2.11 35.40
CA PRO A 286 -26.88 2.10 36.80
C PRO A 286 -28.40 2.15 36.72
N GLN A 287 -29.10 1.27 37.43
CA GLN A 287 -30.57 1.20 37.36
C GLN A 287 -31.24 2.58 37.60
N GLN A 288 -30.45 3.61 37.95
CA GLN A 288 -30.75 5.02 37.80
C GLN A 288 -31.10 5.53 36.36
N TYR A 289 -30.70 4.88 35.27
CA TYR A 289 -31.03 5.35 33.91
C TYR A 289 -32.46 4.96 33.48
N GLU A 290 -33.00 3.86 34.00
CA GLU A 290 -34.42 3.52 33.86
C GLU A 290 -35.31 4.34 34.82
N LEU A 291 -34.77 4.75 35.96
CA LEU A 291 -35.44 5.70 36.86
C LEU A 291 -35.50 7.15 36.32
N MET A 292 -34.83 7.46 35.20
CA MET A 292 -34.87 8.79 34.56
C MET A 292 -35.81 8.88 33.35
N MET A 293 -36.32 7.77 32.80
CA MET A 293 -37.29 7.83 31.69
C MET A 293 -38.74 8.12 32.14
N ASN A 294 -39.04 8.00 33.44
CA ASN A 294 -40.35 8.36 34.00
C ASN A 294 -40.45 9.79 34.54
N ARG A 295 -39.40 10.62 34.38
CA ARG A 295 -39.49 12.07 34.59
C ARG A 295 -39.25 12.75 33.25
N LYS A 296 -40.25 13.48 32.72
CA LYS A 296 -40.07 14.39 31.58
C LYS A 296 -38.84 15.26 31.85
N ASN A 297 -37.70 14.96 31.21
CA ASN A 297 -36.49 15.77 31.34
C ASN A 297 -36.81 17.15 30.73
N PRO A 298 -36.86 18.24 31.53
CA PRO A 298 -37.25 19.55 31.03
C PRO A 298 -36.23 20.10 30.03
N CYS A 299 -35.03 19.50 29.91
CA CYS A 299 -33.98 19.96 29.03
C CYS A 299 -33.94 19.24 27.67
N SER A 300 -34.98 18.49 27.29
CA SER A 300 -35.04 17.75 26.03
C SER A 300 -33.78 16.87 25.81
N ARG A 301 -32.88 17.26 24.89
CA ARG A 301 -31.60 16.59 24.57
C ARG A 301 -30.38 17.16 25.31
N GLY A 302 -30.59 18.11 26.21
CA GLY A 302 -29.58 18.75 27.06
C GLY A 302 -29.53 18.18 28.48
N ILE A 303 -28.55 18.65 29.24
CA ILE A 303 -28.31 18.23 30.63
C ILE A 303 -28.94 19.26 31.55
N GLN A 304 -29.79 18.82 32.48
CA GLN A 304 -30.35 19.71 33.51
C GLN A 304 -29.31 19.98 34.60
N LEU A 305 -29.07 21.26 34.86
CA LEU A 305 -28.22 21.76 35.93
C LEU A 305 -29.06 22.50 36.96
N ARG A 306 -28.61 22.47 38.22
CA ARG A 306 -29.14 23.29 39.29
C ARG A 306 -28.08 24.31 39.67
N VAL A 307 -28.32 25.58 39.36
CA VAL A 307 -27.42 26.68 39.65
C VAL A 307 -27.85 27.34 40.96
N TRP A 308 -26.90 27.56 41.85
CA TRP A 308 -27.10 28.26 43.11
C TRP A 308 -26.94 29.76 42.87
N LEU A 309 -28.01 30.53 43.05
CA LEU A 309 -27.98 31.98 42.84
C LEU A 309 -27.46 32.72 44.07
N ASN A 310 -27.74 32.21 45.27
CA ASN A 310 -27.22 32.72 46.52
C ASN A 310 -27.05 31.58 47.53
N GLU A 311 -25.81 31.31 47.95
CA GLU A 311 -25.49 30.27 48.93
C GLU A 311 -26.14 30.51 50.29
N GLN A 312 -26.38 31.78 50.68
CA GLN A 312 -26.93 32.12 52.00
C GLN A 312 -28.43 31.88 52.11
N ASN A 313 -29.18 32.00 50.99
CA ASN A 313 -30.64 31.88 50.98
C ASN A 313 -31.14 30.54 50.39
N ASN A 314 -30.23 29.59 50.10
CA ASN A 314 -30.56 28.31 49.43
C ASN A 314 -31.40 28.48 48.15
N SER A 315 -31.28 29.60 47.44
CA SER A 315 -32.05 29.84 46.23
C SER A 315 -31.38 29.13 45.05
N THR A 316 -32.11 28.19 44.46
CA THR A 316 -31.63 27.40 43.32
C THR A 316 -32.54 27.61 42.11
N THR A 317 -31.94 27.71 40.93
CA THR A 317 -32.66 27.70 39.66
C THR A 317 -32.21 26.52 38.82
N ASN A 318 -33.15 25.93 38.10
CA ASN A 318 -32.85 24.86 37.15
C ASN A 318 -32.59 25.50 35.78
N THR A 319 -31.45 25.17 35.18
CA THR A 319 -31.06 25.61 33.84
C THR A 319 -30.62 24.42 33.01
N CYS A 320 -30.66 24.55 31.69
CA CYS A 320 -30.27 23.48 30.78
C CYS A 320 -28.95 23.81 30.09
N LEU A 321 -28.02 22.86 30.11
CA LEU A 321 -26.80 22.93 29.31
C LEU A 321 -27.04 22.20 27.98
N CYS A 322 -27.14 22.98 26.91
CA CYS A 322 -27.40 22.46 25.58
C CYS A 322 -26.10 22.06 24.88
N PRO A 323 -26.06 20.89 24.22
CA PRO A 323 -24.97 20.58 23.31
C PRO A 323 -24.98 21.55 22.11
N PRO A 324 -23.85 21.80 21.42
CA PRO A 324 -23.74 22.80 20.34
C PRO A 324 -24.73 22.64 19.18
N SER A 325 -25.28 21.42 19.03
CA SER A 325 -26.29 21.07 18.03
C SER A 325 -27.69 21.58 18.36
N TYR A 326 -27.95 22.06 19.58
CA TYR A 326 -29.25 22.52 20.06
C TYR A 326 -29.11 23.82 20.87
N TYR A 327 -30.19 24.59 20.95
CA TYR A 327 -30.24 25.86 21.70
C TYR A 327 -31.65 26.15 22.22
N GLY A 328 -31.77 27.19 23.04
CA GLY A 328 -32.99 27.56 23.77
C GLY A 328 -32.93 27.09 25.24
N ASP A 329 -33.79 27.65 26.08
CA ASP A 329 -33.76 27.44 27.53
C ASP A 329 -33.99 25.98 27.95
N HIS A 330 -34.61 25.19 27.06
CA HIS A 330 -34.88 23.77 27.21
C HIS A 330 -34.21 22.90 26.13
N CYS A 331 -33.23 23.47 25.41
CA CYS A 331 -32.56 22.83 24.27
C CYS A 331 -33.53 22.31 23.19
N GLN A 332 -34.64 23.03 23.01
CA GLN A 332 -35.74 22.64 22.15
C GLN A 332 -35.49 22.91 20.66
N ASN A 333 -34.61 23.87 20.34
CA ASN A 333 -34.36 24.30 18.97
C ASN A 333 -33.10 23.64 18.43
N GLN A 334 -33.16 23.12 17.21
CA GLN A 334 -31.99 22.56 16.53
C GLN A 334 -31.15 23.68 15.91
N ASN A 335 -29.85 23.68 16.22
CA ASN A 335 -28.92 24.66 15.67
C ASN A 335 -28.58 24.32 14.21
N GLN A 336 -28.54 25.35 13.37
CA GLN A 336 -28.11 25.22 11.98
C GLN A 336 -26.61 24.97 11.92
N ARG A 337 -26.18 23.96 11.17
CA ARG A 337 -24.78 23.52 11.15
C ARG A 337 -24.41 22.75 9.90
N VAL A 338 -23.11 22.61 9.69
CA VAL A 338 -22.52 21.67 8.74
C VAL A 338 -22.03 20.45 9.51
N SER A 339 -22.48 19.28 9.09
CA SER A 339 -22.04 17.98 9.59
C SER A 339 -21.10 17.37 8.55
N LEU A 340 -19.82 17.39 8.85
CA LEU A 340 -18.77 17.06 7.91
C LEU A 340 -18.08 15.75 8.30
N THR A 341 -17.93 14.83 7.34
CA THR A 341 -17.12 13.62 7.49
C THR A 341 -15.92 13.70 6.57
N MET A 342 -14.71 13.70 7.13
CA MET A 342 -13.47 13.74 6.35
C MET A 342 -12.63 12.50 6.56
N ALA A 343 -12.02 12.03 5.47
CA ALA A 343 -10.94 11.05 5.50
C ALA A 343 -9.71 11.66 4.81
N PHE A 344 -8.52 11.37 5.33
CA PHE A 344 -7.28 11.91 4.79
C PHE A 344 -6.45 10.82 4.12
N ARG A 345 -5.73 11.18 3.07
CA ARG A 345 -4.76 10.33 2.37
C ARG A 345 -3.45 11.08 2.26
N VAL A 346 -2.32 10.41 2.45
CA VAL A 346 -1.00 11.05 2.45
C VAL A 346 -0.06 10.36 1.47
N MET A 347 0.75 11.17 0.79
CA MET A 347 1.82 10.69 -0.08
C MET A 347 2.92 9.94 0.69
N SER A 348 3.63 9.04 0.01
CA SER A 348 4.55 8.09 0.66
C SER A 348 5.72 8.74 1.42
N ASP A 349 6.18 9.89 0.96
CA ASP A 349 7.28 10.64 1.56
C ASP A 349 6.93 11.27 2.91
N SER A 350 5.64 11.45 3.20
CA SER A 350 5.15 12.17 4.38
C SER A 350 4.33 11.27 5.32
N ARG A 351 4.51 9.95 5.28
CA ARG A 351 3.68 9.00 6.08
C ARG A 351 3.94 9.09 7.58
N SER A 352 5.19 9.30 7.97
CA SER A 352 5.62 9.44 9.37
C SER A 352 5.49 10.87 9.89
N THR A 353 5.11 11.83 9.05
CA THR A 353 4.95 13.22 9.49
C THR A 353 3.59 13.40 10.15
N LEU A 354 3.62 13.97 11.35
CA LEU A 354 2.41 14.34 12.07
C LEU A 354 1.90 15.68 11.53
N PHE A 355 0.63 15.71 11.13
CA PHE A 355 -0.03 16.91 10.61
C PHE A 355 -0.99 17.50 11.64
N THR A 356 -1.16 18.82 11.59
CA THR A 356 -2.31 19.52 12.16
C THR A 356 -3.20 19.96 11.02
N VAL A 357 -4.46 19.55 11.05
CA VAL A 357 -5.47 19.96 10.08
C VAL A 357 -6.45 20.90 10.77
N ILE A 358 -6.71 22.05 10.15
CA ILE A 358 -7.66 23.04 10.62
C ILE A 358 -8.78 23.15 9.62
N ILE A 359 -9.99 22.89 10.08
CA ILE A 359 -11.20 22.88 9.27
C ILE A 359 -12.04 24.06 9.75
N SER A 360 -12.32 25.01 8.86
CA SER A 360 -13.01 26.24 9.20
C SER A 360 -14.21 26.47 8.29
N LEU A 361 -15.30 26.98 8.87
CA LEU A 361 -16.46 27.47 8.13
C LEU A 361 -16.28 28.96 7.89
N ILE A 362 -16.12 29.34 6.63
CA ILE A 362 -15.82 30.72 6.23
C ILE A 362 -16.96 31.33 5.41
N ASP A 363 -17.03 32.65 5.47
CA ASP A 363 -17.84 33.53 4.63
C ASP A 363 -16.89 34.53 3.96
N ASP A 364 -16.86 34.54 2.63
CA ASP A 364 -16.00 35.40 1.80
C ASP A 364 -16.82 36.47 1.03
N SER A 365 -18.08 36.68 1.38
CA SER A 365 -19.00 37.55 0.61
C SER A 365 -18.62 39.04 0.63
N GLU A 366 -18.10 39.55 1.76
CA GLU A 366 -17.69 40.95 1.92
C GLU A 366 -16.28 41.05 2.53
N GLN A 367 -16.10 40.41 3.68
CA GLN A 367 -14.81 40.20 4.34
C GLN A 367 -14.73 38.75 4.76
N ARG A 368 -13.52 38.18 4.70
CA ARG A 368 -13.27 36.81 5.15
C ARG A 368 -13.51 36.68 6.67
N ILE A 369 -14.61 36.03 7.05
CA ILE A 369 -15.00 35.77 8.44
C ILE A 369 -15.00 34.27 8.70
N ILE A 370 -14.39 33.84 9.81
CA ILE A 370 -14.39 32.45 10.27
C ILE A 370 -15.49 32.28 11.32
N HIS A 371 -16.59 31.59 10.99
CA HIS A 371 -17.74 31.40 11.89
C HIS A 371 -17.44 30.38 13.00
N SER A 372 -16.87 29.25 12.62
CA SER A 372 -16.41 28.20 13.54
C SER A 372 -15.25 27.47 12.91
N TYR A 373 -14.43 26.83 13.73
CA TYR A 373 -13.30 26.04 13.29
C TYR A 373 -13.10 24.86 14.22
N GLU A 374 -12.49 23.82 13.68
CA GLU A 374 -12.10 22.61 14.37
C GLU A 374 -10.67 22.25 14.00
N GLN A 375 -9.92 21.74 14.97
CA GLN A 375 -8.51 21.38 14.79
C GLN A 375 -8.32 19.91 15.19
N LEU A 376 -7.61 19.16 14.34
CA LEU A 376 -7.28 17.76 14.59
C LEU A 376 -5.82 17.47 14.24
N SER A 377 -5.18 16.56 14.98
CA SER A 377 -3.87 16.01 14.62
C SER A 377 -4.04 14.69 13.88
N TYR A 378 -3.41 14.59 12.71
CA TYR A 378 -3.52 13.44 11.82
C TYR A 378 -2.13 12.81 11.59
N LEU A 379 -2.02 11.50 11.82
CA LEU A 379 -0.83 10.71 11.50
C LEU A 379 -1.23 9.53 10.62
N SER A 380 -0.65 9.40 9.41
CA SER A 380 -1.07 8.38 8.45
C SER A 380 -0.94 6.95 8.99
N VAL A 381 0.11 6.66 9.78
CA VAL A 381 0.33 5.32 10.36
C VAL A 381 -0.80 4.91 11.32
N ARG A 382 -1.41 5.88 12.01
CA ARG A 382 -2.47 5.69 13.01
C ARG A 382 -3.87 5.84 12.43
N ASP A 383 -4.08 6.89 11.66
CA ASP A 383 -5.40 7.46 11.34
C ASP A 383 -5.88 7.19 9.91
N CYS A 384 -5.10 6.49 9.08
CA CYS A 384 -5.47 6.25 7.67
C CYS A 384 -6.87 5.62 7.47
N LYS A 385 -7.36 4.84 8.45
CA LYS A 385 -8.69 4.20 8.42
C LYS A 385 -9.75 4.99 9.18
N THR A 386 -9.37 6.02 9.92
CA THR A 386 -10.32 6.79 10.74
C THR A 386 -11.06 7.80 9.86
N LYS A 387 -12.36 7.93 10.14
CA LYS A 387 -13.22 8.94 9.52
C LYS A 387 -13.52 9.99 10.58
N PHE A 388 -13.10 11.22 10.33
CA PHE A 388 -13.27 12.33 11.26
C PHE A 388 -14.63 12.98 11.05
N ASN A 389 -15.48 12.96 12.08
CA ASN A 389 -16.79 13.61 12.06
C ASN A 389 -16.70 14.94 12.80
N VAL A 390 -16.94 16.03 12.08
CA VAL A 390 -16.72 17.41 12.51
C VAL A 390 -18.01 18.19 12.37
N TYR A 391 -18.37 19.00 13.37
CA TYR A 391 -19.59 19.82 13.35
C TYR A 391 -19.24 21.30 13.36
N LEU A 392 -19.45 21.99 12.23
CA LEU A 392 -19.21 23.42 12.10
C LEU A 392 -20.52 24.19 12.26
N VAL A 393 -20.55 25.16 13.15
CA VAL A 393 -21.73 25.95 13.51
C VAL A 393 -21.63 27.37 12.93
N TYR A 394 -22.75 27.90 12.45
CA TYR A 394 -22.84 29.29 12.02
C TYR A 394 -22.90 30.24 13.22
N SER A 395 -22.19 31.37 13.16
CA SER A 395 -22.18 32.35 14.27
C SER A 395 -23.55 33.00 14.50
N ASN A 396 -24.31 33.19 13.41
CA ASN A 396 -25.62 33.83 13.42
C ASN A 396 -26.72 32.77 13.39
N ARG A 397 -27.76 32.98 14.19
CA ARG A 397 -28.93 32.09 14.29
C ARG A 397 -30.19 32.90 14.02
N PRO A 398 -30.87 32.71 12.87
CA PRO A 398 -30.52 31.84 11.74
C PRO A 398 -29.35 32.37 10.91
N LYS A 399 -28.74 31.50 10.09
CA LYS A 399 -27.71 31.90 9.11
C LYS A 399 -28.30 32.78 8.02
N SER A 400 -27.48 33.65 7.43
CA SER A 400 -27.94 34.53 6.35
C SER A 400 -28.07 33.75 5.05
N GLN A 401 -29.18 33.92 4.34
CA GLN A 401 -29.37 33.28 3.03
C GLN A 401 -28.63 34.01 1.90
N THR A 402 -28.21 35.26 2.12
CA THR A 402 -27.53 36.10 1.12
C THR A 402 -26.01 35.89 1.06
N ARG A 403 -25.44 35.13 2.00
CA ARG A 403 -24.00 34.94 2.15
C ARG A 403 -23.56 33.60 1.57
N ASN A 404 -22.40 33.60 0.94
CA ASN A 404 -21.79 32.40 0.38
C ASN A 404 -20.85 31.77 1.39
N TYR A 405 -21.27 30.63 1.93
CA TYR A 405 -20.49 29.87 2.90
C TYR A 405 -19.65 28.78 2.21
N SER A 406 -18.44 28.59 2.69
CA SER A 406 -17.55 27.52 2.24
C SER A 406 -16.76 26.92 3.41
N ILE A 407 -16.26 25.71 3.22
CA ILE A 407 -15.40 25.01 4.16
C ILE A 407 -13.96 25.16 3.67
N HIS A 408 -13.13 25.73 4.53
CA HIS A 408 -11.71 25.95 4.27
C HIS A 408 -10.87 25.05 5.17
N VAL A 409 -10.03 24.21 4.56
CA VAL A 409 -9.18 23.25 5.26
C VAL A 409 -7.72 23.65 5.05
N ASP A 410 -7.00 23.97 6.11
CA ASP A 410 -5.55 24.22 6.09
C ASP A 410 -4.79 23.05 6.74
N ILE A 411 -3.64 22.69 6.17
CA ILE A 411 -2.79 21.60 6.65
C ILE A 411 -1.39 22.10 6.97
N TYR A 412 -0.93 21.79 8.18
CA TYR A 412 0.40 22.14 8.68
C TYR A 412 1.13 20.91 9.20
N GLU A 413 2.46 20.89 9.11
CA GLU A 413 3.28 19.95 9.87
C GLU A 413 3.29 20.34 11.36
N LYS A 414 3.02 19.39 12.26
CA LYS A 414 2.91 19.67 13.70
C LYS A 414 4.24 20.08 14.34
N ILE A 415 5.37 19.53 13.87
CA ILE A 415 6.69 19.73 14.47
C ILE A 415 7.33 21.03 13.96
N SER A 416 7.40 21.20 12.63
CA SER A 416 8.04 22.36 12.00
C SER A 416 7.11 23.58 11.91
N LEU A 417 5.80 23.38 12.06
CA LEU A 417 4.75 24.37 11.76
C LEU A 417 4.79 24.88 10.31
N ASN A 418 5.41 24.12 9.41
CA ASN A 418 5.42 24.42 7.98
C ASN A 418 4.03 24.18 7.38
N TYR A 419 3.60 25.13 6.57
CA TYR A 419 2.34 25.05 5.83
C TYR A 419 2.50 24.11 4.63
N ARG A 420 1.51 23.23 4.40
CA ARG A 420 1.55 22.22 3.34
C ARG A 420 0.57 22.48 2.22
N ALA A 421 -0.71 22.67 2.53
CA ALA A 421 -1.76 22.80 1.52
C ALA A 421 -3.02 23.41 2.11
N SER A 422 -3.90 23.88 1.22
CA SER A 422 -5.28 24.25 1.57
C SER A 422 -6.29 23.77 0.54
N PHE A 423 -7.50 23.54 1.03
CA PHE A 423 -8.64 23.09 0.24
C PHE A 423 -9.86 23.96 0.52
N LEU A 424 -10.63 24.27 -0.52
CA LEU A 424 -11.86 25.03 -0.42
C LEU A 424 -13.04 24.22 -0.96
N TYR A 425 -14.05 23.97 -0.12
CA TYR A 425 -15.26 23.25 -0.53
C TYR A 425 -16.48 24.16 -0.39
N PRO A 426 -17.16 24.56 -1.49
CA PRO A 426 -18.33 25.42 -1.43
C PRO A 426 -19.54 24.67 -0.84
N ILE A 427 -20.43 25.40 -0.15
CA ILE A 427 -21.72 24.86 0.33
C ILE A 427 -22.80 25.19 -0.71
N GLU A 428 -23.18 24.20 -1.51
CA GLU A 428 -24.11 24.36 -2.64
C GLU A 428 -25.56 24.62 -2.23
N PHE A 429 -26.01 24.05 -1.10
CA PHE A 429 -27.40 24.14 -0.64
C PHE A 429 -27.52 24.97 0.65
N PRO A 430 -27.42 26.31 0.58
CA PRO A 430 -27.45 27.17 1.75
C PRO A 430 -28.80 27.17 2.45
N PHE A 431 -29.90 26.71 1.84
CA PHE A 431 -31.21 26.65 2.51
C PHE A 431 -31.31 25.53 3.55
N LEU A 432 -30.47 24.49 3.49
CA LEU A 432 -30.56 23.36 4.41
C LEU A 432 -30.16 23.75 5.85
N PRO A 433 -30.97 23.41 6.87
CA PRO A 433 -30.63 23.71 8.27
C PRO A 433 -29.43 22.88 8.75
N VAL A 434 -29.34 21.61 8.33
CA VAL A 434 -28.17 20.75 8.56
C VAL A 434 -27.66 20.24 7.23
N HIS A 435 -26.48 20.69 6.83
CA HIS A 435 -25.84 20.22 5.60
C HIS A 435 -24.86 19.09 5.92
N ARG A 436 -25.09 17.89 5.38
CA ARG A 436 -24.18 16.76 5.54
C ARG A 436 -23.23 16.69 4.35
N LEU A 437 -21.92 16.67 4.59
CA LEU A 437 -20.89 16.65 3.56
C LEU A 437 -19.85 15.60 3.89
N ALA A 438 -19.31 14.94 2.86
CA ALA A 438 -18.26 13.94 3.02
C ALA A 438 -17.16 14.15 1.97
N PHE A 439 -15.91 14.28 2.41
CA PHE A 439 -14.77 14.53 1.53
C PHE A 439 -13.59 13.60 1.87
N ILE A 440 -12.84 13.25 0.83
CA ILE A 440 -11.54 12.60 0.96
C ILE A 440 -10.48 13.62 0.55
N VAL A 441 -9.61 13.98 1.47
CA VAL A 441 -8.59 15.03 1.27
C VAL A 441 -7.22 14.37 1.09
N THR A 442 -6.54 14.67 -0.01
CA THR A 442 -5.19 14.18 -0.32
C THR A 442 -4.14 15.20 0.10
N ILE A 443 -3.23 14.83 1.01
CA ILE A 443 -2.15 15.68 1.51
C ILE A 443 -0.92 15.53 0.59
N PRO A 444 -0.44 16.61 -0.05
CA PRO A 444 0.65 16.56 -1.02
C PRO A 444 2.04 16.31 -0.41
N SER A 445 3.01 16.02 -1.28
CA SER A 445 4.41 15.76 -0.93
C SER A 445 5.10 17.01 -0.37
N SER A 446 6.22 16.81 0.35
CA SER A 446 7.08 17.90 0.82
C SER A 446 7.78 18.68 -0.30
N ASN A 447 7.94 18.04 -1.46
CA ASN A 447 8.65 18.60 -2.61
C ASN A 447 7.72 19.34 -3.58
N ASP A 448 6.40 19.26 -3.38
CA ASP A 448 5.45 20.01 -4.17
C ASP A 448 5.56 21.47 -3.76
N PHE A 449 6.27 22.26 -4.58
CA PHE A 449 6.38 23.68 -4.34
C PHE A 449 4.98 24.28 -4.36
N ILE A 450 4.62 24.92 -3.25
CA ILE A 450 3.42 25.74 -3.19
C ILE A 450 3.64 26.87 -4.19
N GLU A 451 3.00 26.80 -5.34
CA GLU A 451 3.08 27.84 -6.35
C GLU A 451 2.58 29.15 -5.74
N SER A 452 3.53 30.04 -5.45
CA SER A 452 3.24 31.36 -4.93
C SER A 452 2.63 32.18 -6.05
N CYS A 453 1.36 32.52 -5.93
CA CYS A 453 0.69 33.40 -6.87
C CYS A 453 1.14 34.85 -6.71
N SER A 454 1.14 35.61 -7.81
CA SER A 454 1.43 37.04 -7.82
C SER A 454 0.15 37.87 -7.70
N ASN A 455 -0.53 37.80 -6.56
CA ASN A 455 -1.67 38.70 -6.30
C ASN A 455 -1.20 39.99 -5.63
N SER A 456 -1.22 41.11 -6.38
CA SER A 456 -0.79 42.43 -5.92
C SER A 456 -1.63 43.03 -4.79
N LYS A 457 -2.80 42.46 -4.50
CA LYS A 457 -3.69 42.92 -3.41
C LYS A 457 -3.32 42.33 -2.05
N CYS A 458 -2.43 41.35 -2.00
CA CYS A 458 -1.98 40.73 -0.75
C CYS A 458 -0.86 41.56 -0.10
N ILE A 459 -1.18 42.31 0.97
CA ILE A 459 -0.20 43.24 1.56
C ILE A 459 0.62 42.54 2.66
N HIS A 460 -0.03 42.14 3.76
CA HIS A 460 0.64 41.54 4.92
C HIS A 460 0.47 40.01 4.94
N GLY A 461 0.76 39.36 3.82
CA GLY A 461 0.58 37.92 3.69
C GLY A 461 1.24 37.35 2.45
N LYS A 462 1.09 36.04 2.29
CA LYS A 462 1.53 35.29 1.11
C LYS A 462 0.30 34.84 0.32
N CYS A 463 0.33 35.02 -0.99
CA CYS A 463 -0.70 34.49 -1.86
C CYS A 463 -0.48 32.98 -2.05
N VAL A 464 -1.53 32.21 -1.82
CA VAL A 464 -1.52 30.74 -1.91
C VAL A 464 -2.69 30.29 -2.78
N MET A 465 -2.45 29.26 -3.60
CA MET A 465 -3.50 28.64 -4.43
C MET A 465 -4.13 27.44 -3.70
N TYR A 466 -5.43 27.26 -3.89
CA TYR A 466 -6.15 26.09 -3.37
C TYR A 466 -5.82 24.84 -4.18
N SER A 467 -5.45 23.75 -3.50
CA SER A 467 -4.99 22.52 -4.15
C SER A 467 -6.08 21.75 -4.90
N ASN A 468 -7.36 21.94 -4.57
CA ASN A 468 -8.48 21.27 -5.24
C ASN A 468 -9.12 22.07 -6.38
N SER A 469 -8.68 23.30 -6.63
CA SER A 469 -9.36 24.17 -7.59
C SER A 469 -8.80 24.00 -9.00
N ARG A 470 -9.67 23.67 -9.96
CA ARG A 470 -9.33 23.68 -11.40
C ARG A 470 -9.14 25.11 -11.93
N ASP A 471 -9.79 26.08 -11.29
CA ASP A 471 -9.80 27.49 -11.71
C ASP A 471 -8.69 28.31 -11.07
N HIS A 472 -7.69 27.66 -10.43
CA HIS A 472 -6.55 28.32 -9.77
C HIS A 472 -6.99 29.39 -8.75
N SER A 473 -8.11 29.16 -8.05
CA SER A 473 -8.59 30.11 -7.05
C SER A 473 -7.54 30.32 -5.96
N THR A 474 -7.26 31.58 -5.64
CA THR A 474 -6.20 31.98 -4.70
C THR A 474 -6.77 32.64 -3.45
N TYR A 475 -6.05 32.57 -2.34
CA TYR A 475 -6.34 33.38 -1.16
C TYR A 475 -5.06 33.95 -0.53
N CYS A 476 -5.23 34.95 0.32
CA CYS A 476 -4.14 35.53 1.10
C CYS A 476 -3.99 34.82 2.45
N GLN A 477 -2.86 34.15 2.64
CA GLN A 477 -2.44 33.64 3.94
C GLN A 477 -1.76 34.78 4.73
N CYS A 478 -2.45 35.28 5.75
CA CYS A 478 -1.99 36.43 6.51
C CYS A 478 -0.83 36.12 7.45
N ASN A 479 0.03 37.12 7.66
CA ASN A 479 1.02 37.11 8.71
C ASN A 479 0.33 37.26 10.09
N ALA A 480 1.02 36.83 11.15
CA ALA A 480 0.49 36.91 12.51
C ALA A 480 0.11 38.36 12.86
N GLY A 481 -1.10 38.54 13.40
CA GLY A 481 -1.65 39.85 13.76
C GLY A 481 -2.40 40.56 12.62
N TRP A 482 -2.56 39.93 11.45
CA TRP A 482 -3.31 40.47 10.32
C TRP A 482 -4.41 39.50 9.87
N SER A 483 -5.56 40.05 9.47
CA SER A 483 -6.74 39.29 9.05
C SER A 483 -7.49 39.98 7.90
N GLY A 484 -8.56 39.35 7.43
CA GLY A 484 -9.35 39.81 6.29
C GLY A 484 -8.91 39.20 4.97
N GLN A 485 -9.74 39.36 3.93
CA GLN A 485 -9.56 38.74 2.61
C GLN A 485 -8.19 39.07 1.96
N TYR A 486 -7.67 40.27 2.23
CA TYR A 486 -6.40 40.78 1.70
C TYR A 486 -5.35 41.06 2.80
N CYS A 487 -5.55 40.57 4.02
CA CYS A 487 -4.67 40.78 5.17
C CYS A 487 -4.44 42.26 5.54
N THR A 488 -5.51 43.05 5.53
CA THR A 488 -5.48 44.50 5.81
C THR A 488 -5.94 44.86 7.22
N ILE A 489 -6.59 43.94 7.94
CA ILE A 489 -7.20 44.22 9.24
C ILE A 489 -6.24 43.80 10.36
N PRO A 490 -5.66 44.73 11.12
CA PRO A 490 -4.78 44.41 12.23
C PRO A 490 -5.56 43.92 13.45
N TYR A 491 -5.01 42.95 14.16
CA TYR A 491 -5.54 42.48 15.44
C TYR A 491 -4.45 42.01 16.39
N ASN A 492 -4.76 42.01 17.69
CA ASN A 492 -3.83 41.48 18.68
C ASN A 492 -3.97 39.97 18.83
N CYS A 493 -2.89 39.23 18.58
CA CYS A 493 -2.89 37.79 18.67
C CYS A 493 -2.48 37.31 20.07
N ASN A 494 -3.39 36.60 20.75
CA ASN A 494 -3.18 36.12 22.13
C ASN A 494 -2.60 34.69 22.19
N CYS A 495 -1.92 34.23 21.13
CA CYS A 495 -1.29 32.91 21.09
C CYS A 495 0.10 32.93 21.77
N SER A 496 0.61 31.76 22.17
CA SER A 496 1.98 31.64 22.69
C SER A 496 3.04 32.03 21.64
N SER A 497 4.23 32.46 22.08
CA SER A 497 5.30 32.93 21.20
C SER A 497 5.88 31.85 20.27
N ASP A 498 5.78 30.59 20.66
CA ASP A 498 6.23 29.41 19.90
C ASP A 498 5.11 28.77 19.06
N SER A 499 3.95 29.42 18.99
CA SER A 499 2.77 28.94 18.25
C SER A 499 2.50 29.78 17.00
N LYS A 500 1.80 29.20 16.03
CA LYS A 500 1.43 29.93 14.80
C LYS A 500 0.03 30.51 14.94
N CYS A 501 -0.09 31.83 14.78
CA CYS A 501 -1.37 32.53 14.74
C CYS A 501 -1.91 32.56 13.30
N ILE A 502 -3.13 32.06 13.08
CA ILE A 502 -3.74 31.99 11.72
C ILE A 502 -4.73 33.12 11.49
N GLY A 503 -5.51 33.49 12.50
CA GLY A 503 -6.56 34.48 12.33
C GLY A 503 -7.45 34.67 13.55
N LEU A 504 -8.62 35.24 13.31
CA LEU A 504 -9.68 35.48 14.30
C LEU A 504 -10.96 34.75 13.91
N SER A 505 -11.63 34.17 14.91
CA SER A 505 -13.02 33.72 14.79
C SER A 505 -14.01 34.88 14.89
N SER A 506 -15.26 34.66 14.49
CA SER A 506 -16.37 35.62 14.57
C SER A 506 -16.65 36.13 16.00
N HIS A 507 -16.15 35.43 17.02
CA HIS A 507 -16.24 35.83 18.43
C HIS A 507 -14.98 36.57 18.92
N ASN A 508 -14.16 37.12 18.02
CA ASN A 508 -12.89 37.81 18.31
C ASN A 508 -11.87 36.97 19.11
N ARG A 509 -11.91 35.65 18.97
CA ARG A 509 -10.90 34.75 19.57
C ARG A 509 -9.83 34.40 18.54
N SER A 510 -8.56 34.57 18.91
CA SER A 510 -7.40 34.16 18.10
C SER A 510 -7.39 32.65 17.88
N ILE A 511 -7.05 32.22 16.67
CA ILE A 511 -6.91 30.82 16.28
C ILE A 511 -5.40 30.49 16.25
N CYS A 512 -4.99 29.53 17.09
CA CYS A 512 -3.58 29.22 17.36
C CYS A 512 -3.26 27.76 17.03
N ILE A 513 -2.19 27.52 16.27
CA ILE A 513 -1.62 26.19 16.07
C ILE A 513 -0.55 25.93 17.12
N CYS A 514 -0.81 24.96 18.00
CA CYS A 514 0.12 24.63 19.07
C CYS A 514 1.24 23.69 18.60
N PRO A 515 2.49 23.91 19.05
CA PRO A 515 3.57 22.95 18.88
C PRO A 515 3.30 21.66 19.68
N MET A 516 4.04 20.59 19.39
CA MET A 516 3.86 19.24 19.96
C MET A 516 3.62 19.15 21.47
N ASN A 517 4.29 20.00 22.26
CA ASN A 517 4.27 19.90 23.73
C ASN A 517 3.26 20.85 24.39
N ARG A 518 2.46 21.57 23.59
CA ARG A 518 1.49 22.54 24.09
C ARG A 518 0.11 22.30 23.50
N PHE A 519 -0.91 22.67 24.28
CA PHE A 519 -2.30 22.52 23.90
C PHE A 519 -3.17 23.66 24.44
N GLY A 520 -4.46 23.60 24.12
CA GLY A 520 -5.47 24.59 24.47
C GLY A 520 -5.56 25.74 23.47
N TYR A 521 -6.66 26.50 23.54
CA TYR A 521 -7.01 27.55 22.56
C TYR A 521 -5.94 28.65 22.34
N ARG A 522 -5.05 28.86 23.33
CA ARG A 522 -3.94 29.85 23.25
C ARG A 522 -2.55 29.19 23.19
N CYS A 523 -2.48 27.86 23.21
CA CYS A 523 -1.22 27.10 23.27
C CYS A 523 -0.34 27.45 24.48
N LEU A 524 -0.93 27.83 25.61
CA LEU A 524 -0.18 28.17 26.83
C LEU A 524 -0.02 26.98 27.77
N LEU A 525 -0.89 25.97 27.65
CA LEU A 525 -0.87 24.78 28.49
C LEU A 525 0.18 23.82 27.95
N THR A 526 1.02 23.28 28.83
CA THR A 526 1.99 22.23 28.49
C THR A 526 1.44 20.89 28.92
N ASP A 527 1.65 19.87 28.09
CA ASP A 527 1.31 18.51 28.47
C ASP A 527 2.51 17.86 29.17
N PRO A 528 2.47 17.64 30.50
CA PRO A 528 3.58 17.04 31.23
C PRO A 528 3.75 15.55 30.94
N ILE A 529 2.80 14.91 30.25
CA ILE A 529 2.75 13.46 30.09
C ILE A 529 3.95 12.94 29.29
N CYS A 530 4.39 13.65 28.25
CA CYS A 530 5.56 13.28 27.45
C CYS A 530 6.90 13.86 27.99
N GLN A 531 6.90 14.62 29.10
CA GLN A 531 8.09 15.33 29.63
C GLN A 531 8.72 14.69 30.88
N ARG A 532 8.18 13.57 31.41
CA ARG A 532 8.76 12.91 32.60
C ARG A 532 10.06 12.17 32.26
N ASN A 533 11.18 12.84 32.50
CA ASN A 533 12.56 12.44 32.15
C ASN A 533 13.13 11.16 32.78
N ASN A 534 12.43 10.42 33.65
CA ASN A 534 13.02 9.25 34.33
C ASN A 534 12.42 7.89 33.96
N HIS A 535 11.35 7.83 33.17
CA HIS A 535 10.92 6.61 32.47
C HIS A 535 10.24 7.08 31.18
N SER A 536 10.94 7.01 30.04
CA SER A 536 10.31 7.37 28.77
C SER A 536 9.09 6.46 28.58
N MET A 537 7.90 7.07 28.57
CA MET A 537 6.64 6.34 28.38
C MET A 537 6.64 5.56 27.07
N CYS A 538 7.38 6.03 26.07
CA CYS A 538 7.79 5.28 24.91
C CYS A 538 9.17 4.65 25.17
N LEU A 539 9.26 3.33 25.03
CA LEU A 539 10.48 2.54 25.15
C LEU A 539 11.25 2.51 23.81
N ASN A 540 12.47 1.97 23.85
CA ASN A 540 13.28 1.68 22.65
C ASN A 540 13.51 2.86 21.69
N GLY A 541 13.51 4.09 22.18
CA GLY A 541 13.72 5.30 21.36
C GLY A 541 12.47 5.81 20.63
N GLY A 542 11.27 5.34 21.00
CA GLY A 542 10.01 5.86 20.47
C GLY A 542 9.75 7.33 20.82
N THR A 543 9.13 8.07 19.90
CA THR A 543 8.75 9.48 20.12
C THR A 543 7.33 9.58 20.66
N CYS A 544 7.16 10.31 21.76
CA CYS A 544 5.88 10.45 22.46
C CYS A 544 5.01 11.55 21.84
N ILE A 545 3.73 11.23 21.65
CA ILE A 545 2.68 12.14 21.17
C ILE A 545 1.54 12.12 22.18
N SER A 546 1.13 13.31 22.65
CA SER A 546 -0.09 13.46 23.42
C SER A 546 -1.32 13.30 22.51
N ALA A 547 -2.32 12.55 22.97
CA ALA A 547 -3.56 12.38 22.22
C ALA A 547 -4.45 13.63 22.35
N ASP A 548 -4.96 14.14 21.23
CA ASP A 548 -5.91 15.26 21.21
C ASP A 548 -7.23 14.94 21.96
N GLU A 549 -8.01 15.97 22.29
CA GLU A 549 -9.31 15.93 22.99
C GLU A 549 -10.35 14.95 22.39
N TYR A 550 -10.17 14.52 21.14
CA TYR A 550 -11.06 13.59 20.43
C TYR A 550 -10.76 12.10 20.68
N ALA A 551 -9.66 11.77 21.38
CA ALA A 551 -9.36 10.39 21.74
C ALA A 551 -10.28 9.91 22.86
N LEU A 552 -10.77 8.66 22.74
CA LEU A 552 -11.53 7.96 23.77
C LEU A 552 -10.89 8.16 25.16
N PRO A 553 -11.68 8.34 26.24
CA PRO A 553 -11.19 8.70 27.58
C PRO A 553 -10.14 7.74 28.18
N HIS A 554 -9.92 6.58 27.56
CA HIS A 554 -8.98 5.54 27.99
C HIS A 554 -7.59 5.57 27.34
N LYS A 555 -7.32 6.38 26.29
CA LYS A 555 -5.97 6.45 25.66
C LYS A 555 -5.50 7.90 25.50
N LYS A 556 -4.62 8.35 26.42
CA LYS A 556 -4.10 9.73 26.48
C LYS A 556 -2.73 9.93 25.81
N ILE A 557 -2.07 8.86 25.34
CA ILE A 557 -0.68 8.90 24.85
C ILE A 557 -0.53 7.94 23.68
N TYR A 558 0.27 8.31 22.69
CA TYR A 558 0.68 7.49 21.57
C TYR A 558 2.19 7.59 21.35
N CYS A 559 2.84 6.50 20.96
CA CYS A 559 4.27 6.46 20.66
C CYS A 559 4.50 6.14 19.17
N ILE A 560 5.28 6.97 18.47
CA ILE A 560 5.82 6.58 17.16
C ILE A 560 7.06 5.73 17.42
N CYS A 561 7.00 4.47 17.03
CA CYS A 561 8.07 3.52 17.26
C CYS A 561 9.12 3.56 16.15
N PRO A 562 10.41 3.41 16.51
CA PRO A 562 11.45 3.19 15.52
C PRO A 562 11.31 1.81 14.90
N ILE A 563 11.94 1.64 13.74
CA ILE A 563 11.92 0.39 12.95
C ILE A 563 12.41 -0.77 13.82
N GLY A 564 11.76 -1.93 13.72
CA GLY A 564 12.09 -3.08 14.55
C GLY A 564 11.39 -3.09 15.91
N TYR A 565 10.57 -2.07 16.23
CA TYR A 565 9.76 -2.03 17.45
C TYR A 565 8.32 -1.60 17.15
N ILE A 566 7.38 -2.18 17.87
CA ILE A 566 5.93 -1.92 17.82
C ILE A 566 5.35 -2.00 19.24
N GLY A 567 4.08 -1.68 19.39
CA GLY A 567 3.39 -1.63 20.69
C GLY A 567 2.97 -0.21 21.03
N GLU A 568 2.09 -0.06 22.01
CA GLU A 568 1.57 1.27 22.38
C GLU A 568 2.65 2.20 22.94
N ARG A 569 3.73 1.59 23.47
CA ARG A 569 4.92 2.20 24.03
C ARG A 569 6.18 1.72 23.32
N CYS A 570 6.09 1.12 22.14
CA CYS A 570 7.25 0.54 21.44
C CYS A 570 7.97 -0.55 22.24
N GLU A 571 7.20 -1.27 23.06
CA GLU A 571 7.66 -2.30 23.98
C GLU A 571 7.97 -3.64 23.30
N ILE A 572 7.41 -3.89 22.13
CA ILE A 572 7.46 -5.17 21.42
C ILE A 572 8.48 -5.06 20.29
N ALA A 573 9.51 -5.92 20.26
CA ALA A 573 10.38 -6.01 19.09
C ALA A 573 9.62 -6.69 17.92
N GLU A 574 9.74 -6.14 16.72
CA GLU A 574 9.18 -6.76 15.51
C GLU A 574 9.87 -8.08 15.20
N LYS A 575 9.13 -9.01 14.57
CA LYS A 575 9.65 -10.31 14.20
C LYS A 575 10.63 -10.14 13.04
N LYS A 576 11.89 -10.54 13.26
CA LYS A 576 12.92 -10.59 12.22
C LYS A 576 12.81 -11.90 11.45
N ILE A 577 12.38 -11.82 10.19
CA ILE A 577 12.28 -12.93 9.26
C ILE A 577 13.52 -12.92 8.37
N LEU A 578 14.31 -14.00 8.42
CA LEU A 578 15.47 -14.22 7.57
C LEU A 578 15.12 -15.28 6.51
N ILE A 579 15.15 -14.90 5.24
CA ILE A 579 14.90 -15.80 4.11
C ILE A 579 16.24 -16.07 3.43
N LEU A 580 16.66 -17.32 3.37
CA LEU A 580 17.89 -17.78 2.72
C LEU A 580 17.52 -18.47 1.41
N PHE A 581 18.24 -18.18 0.33
CA PHE A 581 18.02 -18.79 -0.97
C PHE A 581 19.10 -19.83 -1.28
N GLU A 582 18.69 -20.97 -1.81
CA GLU A 582 19.61 -21.97 -2.32
C GLU A 582 20.30 -21.48 -3.60
N LYS A 583 21.60 -21.77 -3.78
CA LYS A 583 22.45 -21.25 -4.87
C LYS A 583 21.93 -21.53 -6.29
N ASN A 584 21.06 -22.52 -6.45
CA ASN A 584 20.51 -22.93 -7.75
C ASN A 584 19.30 -22.08 -8.19
N ILE A 585 18.78 -21.20 -7.33
CA ILE A 585 17.63 -20.35 -7.64
C ILE A 585 18.14 -19.04 -8.25
N ILE A 586 17.70 -18.72 -9.47
CA ILE A 586 18.00 -17.44 -10.11
C ILE A 586 17.09 -16.37 -9.51
N ILE A 587 17.62 -15.62 -8.56
CA ILE A 587 16.88 -14.55 -7.86
C ILE A 587 16.67 -13.37 -8.82
N SER A 588 15.42 -12.94 -8.97
CA SER A 588 15.08 -11.70 -9.68
C SER A 588 15.45 -10.48 -8.83
N GLN A 589 15.84 -9.37 -9.46
CA GLN A 589 16.14 -8.10 -8.75
C GLN A 589 14.99 -7.58 -7.89
N VAL A 590 13.76 -7.93 -8.25
CA VAL A 590 12.53 -7.60 -7.51
C VAL A 590 11.83 -8.89 -7.16
N ILE A 591 11.42 -9.02 -5.90
CA ILE A 591 10.61 -10.13 -5.39
C ILE A 591 9.38 -9.60 -4.66
N PHE A 592 8.27 -10.30 -4.80
CA PHE A 592 7.06 -10.05 -4.03
C PHE A 592 6.92 -11.10 -2.94
N ILE A 593 6.56 -10.67 -1.74
CA ILE A 593 6.43 -11.55 -0.57
C ILE A 593 5.01 -11.38 -0.04
N HIS A 594 4.24 -12.45 -0.14
CA HIS A 594 2.84 -12.49 0.24
C HIS A 594 2.71 -13.16 1.62
N PHE A 595 2.33 -12.38 2.61
CA PHE A 595 1.96 -12.84 3.94
C PHE A 595 0.46 -13.10 3.97
N LEU A 596 0.07 -14.31 4.36
CA LEU A 596 -1.34 -14.69 4.48
C LEU A 596 -1.68 -14.93 5.95
N LEU A 597 -2.69 -14.21 6.42
CA LEU A 597 -3.28 -14.38 7.74
C LEU A 597 -4.64 -15.09 7.59
N ILE A 598 -4.76 -16.26 8.21
CA ILE A 598 -5.99 -17.04 8.26
C ILE A 598 -6.72 -16.69 9.55
N ILE A 599 -7.99 -16.32 9.44
CA ILE A 599 -8.86 -15.96 10.57
C ILE A 599 -10.11 -16.82 10.48
N LYS A 600 -10.55 -17.38 11.60
CA LYS A 600 -11.79 -18.19 11.67
C LYS A 600 -12.97 -17.37 11.14
N GLU A 601 -13.83 -17.99 10.34
CA GLU A 601 -15.03 -17.36 9.75
C GLU A 601 -14.74 -16.16 8.82
N MET A 602 -13.51 -16.06 8.28
CA MET A 602 -13.14 -15.04 7.29
C MET A 602 -12.22 -15.60 6.20
N ASN A 603 -12.27 -14.99 5.02
CA ASN A 603 -11.32 -15.30 3.96
C ASN A 603 -9.89 -14.88 4.32
N PRO A 604 -8.85 -15.59 3.82
CA PRO A 604 -7.46 -15.27 4.12
C PRO A 604 -7.13 -13.80 3.80
N ARG A 605 -6.58 -13.08 4.77
CA ARG A 605 -6.10 -11.71 4.56
C ARG A 605 -4.69 -11.75 4.02
N ARG A 606 -4.53 -11.21 2.81
CA ARG A 606 -3.23 -11.09 2.14
C ARG A 606 -2.62 -9.72 2.41
N SER A 607 -1.33 -9.71 2.71
CA SER A 607 -0.50 -8.50 2.76
C SER A 607 0.77 -8.74 1.97
N THR A 608 1.09 -7.84 1.03
CA THR A 608 2.14 -8.06 0.04
C THR A 608 3.23 -7.02 0.16
N ILE A 609 4.49 -7.45 0.28
CA ILE A 609 5.64 -6.56 0.31
C ILE A 609 6.47 -6.77 -0.95
N LEU A 610 6.90 -5.66 -1.56
CA LEU A 610 7.92 -5.68 -2.59
C LEU A 610 9.30 -5.41 -1.98
N LYS A 611 10.28 -6.26 -2.28
CA LYS A 611 11.67 -6.06 -1.88
C LYS A 611 12.59 -6.17 -3.10
N THR A 612 13.55 -5.25 -3.17
CA THR A 612 14.67 -5.33 -4.11
C THR A 612 15.80 -6.12 -3.46
N VAL A 613 16.28 -7.16 -4.14
CA VAL A 613 17.38 -7.99 -3.63
C VAL A 613 18.70 -7.41 -4.17
N PRO A 614 19.64 -7.00 -3.30
CA PRO A 614 20.95 -6.53 -3.76
C PRO A 614 21.69 -7.64 -4.52
N ILE A 615 22.40 -7.26 -5.58
CA ILE A 615 23.22 -8.18 -6.37
C ILE A 615 24.28 -8.78 -5.42
N GLN A 616 24.34 -10.12 -5.32
CA GLN A 616 25.23 -10.93 -4.45
C GLN A 616 24.77 -11.21 -3.00
N GLN A 617 23.51 -10.96 -2.63
CA GLN A 617 22.99 -11.42 -1.33
C GLN A 617 22.14 -12.69 -1.46
N ASP A 618 22.59 -13.77 -0.81
CA ASP A 618 21.88 -15.05 -0.70
C ASP A 618 20.80 -15.03 0.41
N SER A 619 20.64 -13.90 1.10
CA SER A 619 19.75 -13.76 2.25
C SER A 619 18.98 -12.45 2.23
N LEU A 620 17.71 -12.48 2.62
CA LEU A 620 16.86 -11.32 2.80
C LEU A 620 16.37 -11.24 4.25
N THR A 621 16.52 -10.07 4.88
CA THR A 621 15.97 -9.79 6.20
C THR A 621 14.75 -8.88 6.12
N ILE A 622 13.67 -9.28 6.79
CA ILE A 622 12.40 -8.55 6.82
C ILE A 622 11.98 -8.38 8.27
N TYR A 623 11.62 -7.16 8.65
CA TYR A 623 10.92 -6.90 9.90
C TYR A 623 9.42 -6.87 9.63
N TRP A 624 8.69 -7.74 10.34
CA TRP A 624 7.26 -7.94 10.18
C TRP A 624 6.56 -7.95 11.55
N SER A 625 5.42 -7.28 11.63
CA SER A 625 4.72 -7.01 12.88
C SER A 625 3.36 -7.68 13.01
N LEU A 626 2.78 -8.13 11.90
CA LEU A 626 1.47 -8.78 11.89
C LEU A 626 1.62 -10.30 12.01
N PRO A 627 0.66 -11.01 12.63
CA PRO A 627 0.63 -12.46 12.55
C PRO A 627 0.44 -12.89 11.09
N PHE A 628 1.06 -14.01 10.72
CA PHE A 628 0.90 -14.67 9.44
C PHE A 628 0.94 -16.18 9.68
N HIS A 629 0.35 -16.93 8.74
CA HIS A 629 0.38 -18.39 8.74
C HIS A 629 1.18 -18.93 7.55
N LEU A 630 1.12 -18.25 6.40
CA LEU A 630 1.82 -18.66 5.18
C LEU A 630 2.63 -17.50 4.60
N ILE A 631 3.81 -17.82 4.08
CA ILE A 631 4.64 -16.91 3.28
C ILE A 631 4.84 -17.51 1.89
N PHE A 632 4.40 -16.78 0.86
CA PHE A 632 4.72 -17.08 -0.53
C PHE A 632 5.67 -16.03 -1.10
N ILE A 633 6.68 -16.48 -1.85
CA ILE A 633 7.58 -15.60 -2.61
C ILE A 633 7.25 -15.72 -4.08
N GLU A 634 7.04 -14.60 -4.74
CA GLU A 634 6.79 -14.51 -6.17
C GLU A 634 7.97 -13.82 -6.86
N PHE A 635 8.53 -14.51 -7.85
CA PHE A 635 9.57 -14.00 -8.74
C PHE A 635 8.98 -13.50 -10.07
N LYS A 636 9.85 -12.94 -10.92
CA LYS A 636 9.49 -12.49 -12.28
C LYS A 636 8.84 -13.65 -13.07
N ASN A 637 7.77 -13.34 -13.80
CA ASN A 637 6.89 -14.27 -14.54
C ASN A 637 5.94 -15.13 -13.69
N LYS A 638 5.55 -14.68 -12.48
CA LYS A 638 4.59 -15.37 -11.59
C LYS A 638 5.06 -16.77 -11.13
N ASN A 639 6.37 -16.92 -10.89
CA ASN A 639 6.88 -18.14 -10.28
C ASN A 639 6.75 -18.04 -8.76
N TYR A 640 5.89 -18.88 -8.17
CA TYR A 640 5.60 -18.88 -6.74
C TYR A 640 6.43 -19.93 -5.99
N TYR A 641 6.86 -19.59 -4.78
CA TYR A 641 7.56 -20.49 -3.86
C TYR A 641 6.92 -20.41 -2.49
N LEU A 642 6.64 -21.55 -1.88
CA LEU A 642 6.15 -21.63 -0.51
C LEU A 642 7.33 -21.55 0.46
N ALA A 643 7.58 -20.36 1.00
CA ALA A 643 8.75 -20.14 1.85
C ALA A 643 8.57 -20.57 3.30
N ALA A 644 7.35 -20.51 3.82
CA ALA A 644 7.08 -20.81 5.23
C ALA A 644 5.63 -21.18 5.50
N ILE A 645 5.44 -22.12 6.43
CA ILE A 645 4.18 -22.40 7.11
C ILE A 645 4.43 -22.26 8.62
N GLU A 646 3.78 -21.29 9.26
CA GLU A 646 3.82 -21.10 10.71
C GLU A 646 2.42 -21.31 11.30
N ARG A 647 2.27 -22.40 12.08
CA ARG A 647 0.98 -22.76 12.68
C ARG A 647 0.69 -22.00 13.98
N THR A 648 1.73 -21.73 14.77
CA THR A 648 1.63 -21.00 16.04
C THR A 648 2.45 -19.73 15.96
N TYR A 649 1.78 -18.58 16.09
CA TYR A 649 2.49 -17.29 16.10
C TYR A 649 3.33 -17.13 17.37
N LYS A 650 4.66 -17.03 17.21
CA LYS A 650 5.58 -16.65 18.30
C LYS A 650 6.10 -15.22 18.05
N GLN A 651 5.79 -14.32 18.99
CA GLN A 651 5.96 -12.87 18.85
C GLN A 651 7.42 -12.38 18.94
N SER A 652 8.36 -13.19 19.45
CA SER A 652 9.75 -12.77 19.73
C SER A 652 10.85 -13.67 19.14
N ALA A 653 10.52 -14.57 18.21
CA ALA A 653 11.51 -15.45 17.59
C ALA A 653 12.04 -14.86 16.28
N THR A 654 13.37 -14.77 16.13
CA THR A 654 13.95 -14.69 14.79
C THR A 654 13.50 -15.92 14.01
N TYR A 655 12.88 -15.71 12.85
CA TYR A 655 12.33 -16.79 12.04
C TYR A 655 13.15 -16.91 10.78
N SER A 656 13.96 -17.96 10.71
CA SER A 656 14.83 -18.25 9.57
C SER A 656 14.23 -19.35 8.70
N THR A 657 14.12 -19.10 7.40
CA THR A 657 13.66 -20.09 6.41
C THR A 657 14.63 -20.18 5.27
N MET A 658 14.77 -21.37 4.70
CA MET A 658 15.58 -21.61 3.51
C MET A 658 14.66 -22.07 2.39
N VAL A 659 14.62 -21.31 1.31
CA VAL A 659 13.82 -21.59 0.12
C VAL A 659 14.63 -22.48 -0.81
N LYS A 660 14.10 -23.68 -1.06
CA LYS A 660 14.70 -24.71 -1.90
C LYS A 660 13.96 -24.82 -3.23
N SER A 661 14.58 -25.47 -4.22
CA SER A 661 13.90 -25.77 -5.49
C SER A 661 12.66 -26.67 -5.33
N SER A 662 12.57 -27.47 -4.26
CA SER A 662 11.40 -28.29 -3.91
C SER A 662 10.17 -27.47 -3.48
N ASP A 663 10.39 -26.21 -3.08
CA ASP A 663 9.34 -25.34 -2.55
C ASP A 663 8.63 -24.55 -3.67
N HIS A 664 9.02 -24.80 -4.92
CA HIS A 664 8.42 -24.20 -6.10
C HIS A 664 6.98 -24.71 -6.31
N CYS A 665 6.04 -23.79 -6.49
CA CYS A 665 4.66 -24.09 -6.84
C CYS A 665 4.51 -24.02 -8.38
N PRO A 666 4.48 -25.14 -9.12
CA PRO A 666 4.24 -25.13 -10.56
C PRO A 666 2.81 -24.69 -10.90
N ASN A 667 2.63 -24.24 -12.14
CA ASN A 667 1.31 -23.97 -12.69
C ASN A 667 0.61 -25.30 -13.06
N ILE A 668 -0.72 -25.34 -12.93
CA ILE A 668 -1.56 -26.50 -13.26
C ILE A 668 -1.30 -27.04 -14.69
N ASN A 669 -0.95 -26.15 -15.62
CA ASN A 669 -0.63 -26.49 -17.02
C ASN A 669 0.61 -27.38 -17.18
N GLN A 670 1.47 -27.43 -16.16
CA GLN A 670 2.66 -28.29 -16.13
C GLN A 670 2.37 -29.66 -15.52
N LEU A 671 1.29 -29.77 -14.73
CA LEU A 671 0.92 -30.99 -14.00
C LEU A 671 -0.08 -31.86 -14.79
N PHE A 672 -0.98 -31.23 -15.54
CA PHE A 672 -2.03 -31.93 -16.29
C PHE A 672 -1.88 -31.80 -17.81
N ASN A 673 -2.46 -32.75 -18.56
CA ASN A 673 -2.50 -32.70 -20.03
C ASN A 673 -3.31 -31.49 -20.53
N LYS A 674 -3.00 -31.01 -21.74
CA LYS A 674 -3.66 -29.85 -22.35
C LYS A 674 -5.19 -29.95 -22.42
N THR A 675 -5.74 -31.16 -22.55
CA THR A 675 -7.20 -31.38 -22.58
C THR A 675 -7.87 -31.08 -21.24
N PHE A 676 -7.21 -31.38 -20.12
CA PHE A 676 -7.72 -31.07 -18.77
C PHE A 676 -7.70 -29.58 -18.47
N VAL A 677 -6.65 -28.88 -18.91
CA VAL A 677 -6.52 -27.43 -18.73
C VAL A 677 -7.67 -26.67 -19.40
N GLN A 678 -8.17 -27.17 -20.53
CA GLN A 678 -9.26 -26.55 -21.30
C GLN A 678 -10.65 -26.79 -20.69
N MET A 679 -10.79 -27.68 -19.69
CA MET A 679 -12.07 -27.92 -19.03
C MET A 679 -12.53 -26.70 -18.22
N HIS A 680 -13.84 -26.58 -18.04
CA HIS A 680 -14.42 -25.57 -17.17
C HIS A 680 -13.95 -25.74 -15.72
N ILE A 681 -13.78 -24.63 -15.00
CA ILE A 681 -13.19 -24.61 -13.64
C ILE A 681 -13.91 -25.53 -12.65
N ILE A 682 -15.24 -25.68 -12.76
CA ILE A 682 -16.07 -26.54 -11.90
C ILE A 682 -15.65 -28.01 -12.01
N ARG A 683 -15.40 -28.51 -13.22
CA ARG A 683 -14.90 -29.87 -13.45
C ARG A 683 -13.45 -29.99 -13.04
N ARG A 684 -12.62 -29.01 -13.42
CA ARG A 684 -11.17 -29.02 -13.19
C ARG A 684 -10.80 -29.10 -11.70
N ILE A 685 -11.49 -28.36 -10.82
CA ILE A 685 -11.23 -28.36 -9.38
C ILE A 685 -11.37 -29.75 -8.76
N LYS A 686 -12.31 -30.58 -9.22
CA LYS A 686 -12.58 -31.91 -8.66
C LYS A 686 -11.39 -32.87 -8.73
N TYR A 687 -10.45 -32.61 -9.64
CA TYR A 687 -9.24 -33.40 -9.84
C TYR A 687 -8.01 -32.84 -9.11
N TYR A 688 -8.13 -31.72 -8.37
CA TYR A 688 -6.98 -31.04 -7.76
C TYR A 688 -6.28 -31.86 -6.68
N HIS A 689 -6.94 -32.87 -6.10
CA HIS A 689 -6.31 -33.76 -5.13
C HIS A 689 -5.27 -34.72 -5.76
N LEU A 690 -5.40 -35.07 -7.05
CA LEU A 690 -4.57 -36.09 -7.71
C LEU A 690 -3.06 -35.76 -7.74
N PRO A 691 -2.59 -34.55 -8.08
CA PRO A 691 -1.17 -34.23 -8.12
C PRO A 691 -0.48 -34.37 -6.75
N CYS A 692 -1.22 -34.13 -5.66
CA CYS A 692 -0.70 -34.28 -4.30
C CYS A 692 -0.63 -35.74 -3.86
N GLN A 693 -1.55 -36.60 -4.31
CA GLN A 693 -1.53 -38.05 -4.03
C GLN A 693 -0.35 -38.75 -4.71
N GLN A 694 0.12 -38.23 -5.85
CA GLN A 694 1.26 -38.80 -6.56
C GLN A 694 2.58 -38.50 -5.84
N HIS A 695 3.01 -39.44 -5.00
CA HIS A 695 4.23 -39.33 -4.18
C HIS A 695 5.52 -39.04 -4.97
N SER A 696 5.61 -39.43 -6.24
CA SER A 696 6.80 -39.21 -7.08
C SER A 696 7.10 -37.73 -7.35
N LEU A 697 6.08 -36.86 -7.31
CA LEU A 697 6.23 -35.44 -7.59
C LEU A 697 6.65 -34.64 -6.34
N ASN A 698 6.45 -35.18 -5.14
CA ASN A 698 6.69 -34.55 -3.84
C ASN A 698 6.31 -33.04 -3.79
N LEU A 699 5.12 -32.73 -4.30
CA LEU A 699 4.65 -31.37 -4.52
C LEU A 699 4.24 -30.67 -3.22
N SER A 700 4.80 -29.51 -2.91
CA SER A 700 4.39 -28.72 -1.73
C SER A 700 3.15 -27.86 -2.01
N CYS A 701 3.09 -27.25 -3.19
CA CYS A 701 2.05 -26.34 -3.62
C CYS A 701 1.94 -26.30 -5.15
N PHE A 702 0.84 -25.76 -5.67
CA PHE A 702 0.67 -25.43 -7.08
C PHE A 702 -0.38 -24.32 -7.23
N TYR A 703 -0.51 -23.77 -8.42
CA TYR A 703 -1.49 -22.73 -8.69
C TYR A 703 -2.12 -22.84 -10.07
N ASP A 704 -3.29 -22.24 -10.19
CA ASP A 704 -4.08 -22.09 -11.41
C ASP A 704 -4.37 -20.60 -11.67
N ASP A 705 -5.26 -20.25 -12.59
CA ASP A 705 -5.60 -18.86 -12.90
C ASP A 705 -6.32 -18.13 -11.74
N PHE A 706 -7.03 -18.88 -10.88
CA PHE A 706 -7.86 -18.33 -9.80
C PHE A 706 -7.50 -18.80 -8.39
N TYR A 707 -6.89 -19.99 -8.26
CA TYR A 707 -6.65 -20.63 -6.98
C TYR A 707 -5.16 -20.89 -6.77
N LEU A 708 -4.73 -20.71 -5.53
CA LEU A 708 -3.45 -21.18 -5.05
C LEU A 708 -3.69 -22.31 -4.05
N CYS A 709 -3.05 -23.44 -4.28
CA CYS A 709 -3.27 -24.69 -3.58
C CYS A 709 -1.99 -25.16 -2.90
N PHE A 710 -2.13 -25.76 -1.71
CA PHE A 710 -1.04 -26.45 -1.04
C PHE A 710 -1.45 -27.88 -0.68
N CYS A 711 -0.48 -28.79 -0.68
CA CYS A 711 -0.70 -30.18 -0.30
C CYS A 711 -0.52 -30.35 1.21
N TYR A 712 -1.43 -31.09 1.85
CA TYR A 712 -1.31 -31.49 3.25
C TYR A 712 -1.53 -33.00 3.39
N ASN A 713 -1.09 -33.57 4.50
CA ASN A 713 -1.29 -34.99 4.81
C ASN A 713 -2.43 -35.11 5.82
N LEU A 714 -3.44 -35.93 5.49
CA LEU A 714 -4.50 -36.36 6.39
C LEU A 714 -4.44 -37.88 6.49
N GLU A 715 -4.12 -38.39 7.67
CA GLU A 715 -3.90 -39.82 7.92
C GLU A 715 -2.94 -40.49 6.92
N LYS A 716 -3.47 -41.28 5.97
CA LYS A 716 -2.72 -42.02 4.93
C LYS A 716 -2.81 -41.37 3.53
N GLN A 717 -3.57 -40.30 3.38
CA GLN A 717 -3.79 -39.64 2.08
C GLN A 717 -3.18 -38.23 2.07
N ARG A 718 -2.59 -37.86 0.93
CA ARG A 718 -2.06 -36.51 0.70
C ARG A 718 -3.05 -35.73 -0.16
N LEU A 719 -3.70 -34.75 0.44
CA LEU A 719 -4.81 -33.99 -0.14
C LEU A 719 -4.42 -32.55 -0.43
N THR A 720 -5.26 -31.84 -1.20
CA THR A 720 -5.13 -30.42 -1.49
C THR A 720 -6.05 -29.54 -0.69
N ASN A 721 -5.57 -28.36 -0.35
CA ASN A 721 -6.40 -27.27 0.12
C ASN A 721 -6.10 -26.00 -0.69
N CYS A 722 -7.14 -25.40 -1.26
CA CYS A 722 -7.04 -24.27 -2.16
C CYS A 722 -7.83 -23.06 -1.65
N PHE A 723 -7.29 -21.87 -1.92
CA PHE A 723 -7.98 -20.62 -1.69
C PHE A 723 -7.84 -19.72 -2.91
N GLU A 724 -8.79 -18.81 -3.08
CA GLU A 724 -8.77 -17.85 -4.18
C GLU A 724 -7.59 -16.90 -4.04
N PHE A 725 -6.83 -16.75 -5.13
CA PHE A 725 -5.65 -15.90 -5.18
C PHE A 725 -5.65 -15.07 -6.46
N ASN A 726 -5.78 -13.75 -6.33
CA ASN A 726 -5.66 -12.86 -7.47
C ASN A 726 -4.19 -12.71 -7.89
N HIS A 727 -3.80 -13.39 -8.96
CA HIS A 727 -2.46 -13.38 -9.54
C HIS A 727 -2.12 -12.09 -10.31
N ASN A 728 -3.12 -11.28 -10.67
CA ASN A 728 -2.96 -10.02 -11.44
C ASN A 728 -3.15 -8.77 -10.57
N MET A 729 -3.07 -8.90 -9.26
CA MET A 729 -3.34 -7.78 -8.36
C MET A 729 -2.25 -6.70 -8.50
N THR A 730 -2.62 -5.59 -9.15
CA THR A 730 -1.81 -4.37 -9.24
C THR A 730 -2.43 -3.28 -8.38
N PHE A 731 -1.69 -2.74 -7.42
CA PHE A 731 -2.15 -1.60 -6.62
C PHE A 731 -1.83 -0.30 -7.34
N ASP A 732 -2.67 0.07 -8.30
CA ASP A 732 -2.58 1.37 -8.97
C ASP A 732 -3.01 2.50 -8.01
N CYS A 733 -2.22 3.57 -7.98
CA CYS A 733 -2.37 4.65 -7.02
C CYS A 733 -3.20 5.79 -7.57
N PHE A 734 -4.41 5.45 -8.05
CA PHE A 734 -5.40 6.41 -8.52
C PHE A 734 -4.83 7.45 -9.52
N GLY A 735 -3.78 7.10 -10.28
CA GLY A 735 -3.15 7.94 -11.30
C GLY A 735 -1.95 8.81 -10.87
N GLU A 736 -1.53 8.81 -9.59
CA GLU A 736 -0.40 9.63 -9.12
C GLU A 736 0.84 8.77 -8.84
N SER A 737 1.71 8.60 -9.84
CA SER A 737 2.96 7.85 -9.72
C SER A 737 4.14 8.75 -9.34
N VAL A 738 4.79 8.48 -8.21
CA VAL A 738 6.07 9.13 -7.84
C VAL A 738 7.28 8.44 -8.52
N CYS A 739 7.04 7.37 -9.30
CA CYS A 739 8.07 6.70 -10.11
C CYS A 739 8.47 7.54 -11.32
N GLU A 740 9.76 7.58 -11.62
CA GLU A 740 10.29 8.18 -12.83
C GLU A 740 10.31 7.20 -14.00
N ASN A 741 10.50 7.72 -15.22
CA ASN A 741 10.74 6.94 -16.44
C ASN A 741 9.68 5.87 -16.74
N GLY A 742 8.40 6.14 -16.41
CA GLY A 742 7.30 5.20 -16.66
C GLY A 742 7.31 3.96 -15.76
N GLY A 743 7.97 4.04 -14.59
CA GLY A 743 7.88 3.00 -13.56
C GLY A 743 6.46 2.86 -13.01
N GLN A 744 6.05 1.63 -12.74
CA GLN A 744 4.76 1.33 -12.12
C GLN A 744 4.87 1.47 -10.61
N TRP A 745 3.97 2.24 -10.00
CA TRP A 745 3.96 2.43 -8.56
C TRP A 745 3.22 1.29 -7.87
N PHE A 746 3.79 0.75 -6.80
CA PHE A 746 3.21 -0.33 -6.00
C PHE A 746 3.00 0.10 -4.54
N GLN A 747 1.83 -0.26 -3.98
CA GLN A 747 1.50 -0.09 -2.57
C GLN A 747 1.08 -1.43 -1.96
N ASP A 748 1.34 -1.62 -0.68
CA ASP A 748 0.99 -2.85 0.06
C ASP A 748 -0.51 -2.97 0.39
N SER A 749 -1.24 -1.86 0.45
CA SER A 749 -2.67 -1.81 0.77
C SER A 749 -3.37 -0.65 0.06
N PRO A 750 -4.58 -0.86 -0.49
CA PRO A 750 -5.29 0.17 -1.26
C PRO A 750 -5.91 1.26 -0.39
N THR A 751 -6.23 0.96 0.88
CA THR A 751 -6.92 1.91 1.79
C THR A 751 -5.98 2.57 2.79
N CYS A 752 -4.91 1.89 3.18
CA CYS A 752 -3.96 2.38 4.18
C CYS A 752 -2.58 1.76 3.89
N PRO A 753 -1.81 2.35 2.99
CA PRO A 753 -0.53 1.81 2.59
C PRO A 753 0.53 2.09 3.67
N GLN A 754 1.20 1.05 4.16
CA GLN A 754 2.32 1.19 5.12
C GLN A 754 3.66 1.26 4.37
N ARG A 755 3.81 0.50 3.29
CA ARG A 755 5.00 0.49 2.41
C ARG A 755 4.65 0.76 0.94
N SER A 756 5.59 1.31 0.18
CA SER A 756 5.41 1.56 -1.26
C SER A 756 6.74 1.52 -1.99
N SER A 757 6.73 1.12 -3.25
CA SER A 757 7.94 1.01 -4.06
C SER A 757 7.62 1.09 -5.55
N CYS A 758 8.63 1.40 -6.38
CA CYS A 758 8.49 1.46 -7.82
C CYS A 758 8.99 0.18 -8.50
N ILE A 759 8.21 -0.31 -9.46
CA ILE A 759 8.59 -1.37 -10.39
C ILE A 759 9.08 -0.72 -11.67
N CYS A 760 10.36 -0.93 -11.98
CA CYS A 760 11.01 -0.31 -13.13
C CYS A 760 10.83 -1.11 -14.41
N GLN A 761 10.70 -0.39 -15.52
CA GLN A 761 10.79 -0.99 -16.84
C GLN A 761 12.18 -1.61 -17.07
N PRO A 762 12.32 -2.60 -17.96
CA PRO A 762 13.63 -3.17 -18.29
C PRO A 762 14.60 -2.05 -18.73
N CYS A 763 15.86 -2.18 -18.31
CA CYS A 763 16.91 -1.17 -18.48
C CYS A 763 16.77 0.10 -17.63
N PHE A 764 15.79 0.20 -16.73
CA PHE A 764 15.72 1.23 -15.70
C PHE A 764 15.88 0.61 -14.32
N TYR A 765 16.57 1.31 -13.42
CA TYR A 765 16.86 0.82 -12.07
C TYR A 765 16.95 1.97 -11.07
N GLY A 766 16.88 1.59 -9.79
CA GLY A 766 16.83 2.49 -8.65
C GLY A 766 15.44 2.56 -8.02
N ILE A 767 15.35 3.13 -6.81
CA ILE A 767 14.14 3.07 -5.96
C ILE A 767 12.93 3.74 -6.62
N ARG A 768 13.15 4.77 -7.44
CA ARG A 768 12.12 5.43 -8.26
C ARG A 768 12.32 5.21 -9.75
N CYS A 769 13.12 4.23 -10.16
CA CYS A 769 13.48 4.00 -11.56
C CYS A 769 14.23 5.16 -12.21
N GLN A 770 15.00 5.89 -11.42
CA GLN A 770 15.67 7.14 -11.81
C GLN A 770 16.84 6.93 -12.79
N PHE A 771 17.51 5.78 -12.74
CA PHE A 771 18.65 5.49 -13.61
C PHE A 771 18.23 4.64 -14.81
N SER A 772 18.93 4.83 -15.93
CA SER A 772 18.70 4.09 -17.17
C SER A 772 20.01 3.55 -17.72
N SER A 773 20.02 2.31 -18.18
CA SER A 773 21.13 1.70 -18.90
C SER A 773 21.06 1.87 -20.42
N ASN A 774 19.98 2.47 -20.96
CA ASN A 774 19.80 2.66 -22.40
C ASN A 774 20.23 4.07 -22.88
N ARG A 775 20.77 4.93 -22.01
CA ARG A 775 21.08 6.32 -22.34
C ARG A 775 22.54 6.50 -22.76
N PHE A 776 22.73 7.32 -23.80
CA PHE A 776 24.03 7.85 -24.20
C PHE A 776 24.60 8.71 -23.06
N GLY A 777 25.76 8.34 -22.53
CA GLY A 777 26.38 8.99 -21.37
C GLY A 777 25.87 8.49 -20.01
N PHE A 778 26.48 7.44 -19.48
CA PHE A 778 26.28 6.97 -18.11
C PHE A 778 26.90 7.92 -17.08
N SER A 779 26.18 8.20 -15.99
CA SER A 779 26.75 8.91 -14.84
C SER A 779 27.55 7.96 -13.95
N LEU A 780 28.62 8.46 -13.35
CA LEU A 780 29.38 7.73 -12.33
C LEU A 780 28.49 7.28 -11.16
N ASP A 781 27.49 8.10 -10.81
CA ASP A 781 26.53 7.85 -9.74
C ASP A 781 25.66 6.63 -10.05
N GLY A 782 25.26 6.46 -11.31
CA GLY A 782 24.50 5.27 -11.76
C GLY A 782 25.37 4.00 -11.85
N ILE A 783 26.64 4.12 -12.26
CA ILE A 783 27.54 2.96 -12.42
C ILE A 783 28.00 2.41 -11.06
N LEU A 784 28.47 3.29 -10.16
CA LEU A 784 29.17 2.87 -8.95
C LEU A 784 28.34 3.04 -7.67
N GLY A 785 27.43 4.01 -7.64
CA GLY A 785 26.77 4.42 -6.40
C GLY A 785 25.98 3.31 -5.70
N TYR A 786 25.39 2.37 -6.44
CA TYR A 786 24.68 1.22 -5.85
C TYR A 786 25.61 0.15 -5.26
N TYR A 787 26.85 0.05 -5.73
CA TYR A 787 27.83 -0.94 -5.24
C TYR A 787 28.55 -0.48 -3.96
N ILE A 788 28.44 0.79 -3.60
CA ILE A 788 28.97 1.35 -2.36
C ILE A 788 27.93 1.15 -1.26
N GLN A 789 28.33 0.45 -0.19
CA GLN A 789 27.46 0.23 0.97
C GLN A 789 27.66 1.37 1.99
N PRO A 790 26.58 1.93 2.57
CA PRO A 790 26.69 2.97 3.59
C PRO A 790 27.16 2.41 4.93
N ASN A 791 27.73 3.27 5.79
CA ASN A 791 28.15 2.93 7.16
C ASN A 791 29.18 1.80 7.30
N ILE A 792 29.87 1.41 6.22
CA ILE A 792 30.90 0.36 6.22
C ILE A 792 32.23 0.94 5.73
N ASP A 793 33.32 0.66 6.45
CA ASP A 793 34.66 1.12 6.10
C ASP A 793 35.14 0.59 4.73
N ILE A 794 36.02 1.36 4.06
CA ILE A 794 36.56 1.05 2.73
C ILE A 794 37.17 -0.36 2.64
N VAL A 795 37.75 -0.86 3.74
CA VAL A 795 38.37 -2.20 3.82
C VAL A 795 37.34 -3.31 3.63
N HIS A 796 36.10 -3.12 4.07
CA HIS A 796 35.04 -4.13 4.05
C HIS A 796 34.08 -3.96 2.86
N GLN A 797 34.28 -2.93 2.04
CA GLN A 797 33.52 -2.71 0.80
C GLN A 797 33.76 -3.82 -0.25
N SER A 798 32.85 -3.89 -1.23
CA SER A 798 32.88 -4.86 -2.34
C SER A 798 34.17 -4.78 -3.17
N THR A 799 34.53 -5.90 -3.82
CA THR A 799 35.72 -5.98 -4.69
C THR A 799 35.64 -5.01 -5.87
N MET A 800 34.44 -4.80 -6.43
CA MET A 800 34.18 -3.81 -7.49
C MET A 800 34.60 -2.40 -7.06
N VAL A 801 34.21 -1.96 -5.86
CA VAL A 801 34.55 -0.61 -5.36
C VAL A 801 36.06 -0.49 -5.16
N LYS A 802 36.72 -1.51 -4.58
CA LYS A 802 38.18 -1.53 -4.37
C LYS A 802 38.97 -1.44 -5.69
N VAL A 803 38.57 -2.22 -6.69
CA VAL A 803 39.20 -2.19 -8.02
C VAL A 803 38.97 -0.82 -8.68
N SER A 804 37.76 -0.27 -8.58
CA SER A 804 37.46 1.06 -9.13
C SER A 804 38.29 2.17 -8.46
N LEU A 805 38.47 2.13 -7.14
CA LEU A 805 39.32 3.05 -6.38
C LEU A 805 40.79 2.94 -6.83
N ALA A 806 41.30 1.73 -6.99
CA ALA A 806 42.68 1.53 -7.44
C ALA A 806 42.88 2.08 -8.87
N LEU A 807 41.96 1.80 -9.79
CA LEU A 807 42.01 2.30 -11.16
C LEU A 807 41.91 3.83 -11.23
N THR A 808 41.02 4.45 -10.44
CA THR A 808 40.88 5.92 -10.43
C THR A 808 42.13 6.59 -9.89
N ILE A 809 42.77 6.05 -8.85
CA ILE A 809 44.06 6.55 -8.34
C ILE A 809 45.13 6.49 -9.43
N VAL A 810 45.23 5.36 -10.14
CA VAL A 810 46.20 5.20 -11.24
C VAL A 810 45.95 6.22 -12.36
N PHE A 811 44.69 6.40 -12.78
CA PHE A 811 44.35 7.39 -13.81
C PHE A 811 44.64 8.82 -13.39
N ILE A 812 44.41 9.17 -12.13
CA ILE A 812 44.72 10.50 -11.61
C ILE A 812 46.23 10.74 -11.64
N ILE A 813 47.05 9.80 -11.17
CA ILE A 813 48.51 9.94 -11.14
C ILE A 813 49.06 10.11 -12.57
N ILE A 814 48.68 9.21 -13.49
CA ILE A 814 49.12 9.27 -14.89
C ILE A 814 48.64 10.56 -15.56
N GLY A 815 47.38 10.95 -15.31
CA GLY A 815 46.77 12.16 -15.84
C GLY A 815 47.50 13.44 -15.39
N TYR A 816 47.85 13.55 -14.11
CA TYR A 816 48.60 14.69 -13.58
C TYR A 816 50.01 14.76 -14.16
N ILE A 817 50.74 13.64 -14.21
CA ILE A 817 52.10 13.61 -14.78
C ILE A 817 52.06 14.08 -16.24
N ASN A 818 51.14 13.52 -17.04
CA ASN A 818 51.01 13.89 -18.45
C ASN A 818 50.57 15.36 -18.63
N GLY A 819 49.60 15.82 -17.83
CA GLY A 819 49.11 17.19 -17.87
C GLY A 819 50.18 18.23 -17.52
N ILE A 820 50.96 18.00 -16.47
CA ILE A 820 52.04 18.90 -16.03
C ILE A 820 53.18 18.92 -17.06
N LEU A 821 53.62 17.76 -17.55
CA LEU A 821 54.67 17.68 -18.57
C LEU A 821 54.25 18.37 -19.87
N SER A 822 53.00 18.16 -20.30
CA SER A 822 52.45 18.83 -21.49
C SER A 822 52.35 20.34 -21.30
N PHE A 823 51.92 20.80 -20.13
CA PHE A 823 51.86 22.23 -19.80
C PHE A 823 53.25 22.88 -19.86
N ILE A 824 54.27 22.25 -19.25
CA ILE A 824 55.65 22.74 -19.28
C ILE A 824 56.17 22.80 -20.72
N ALA A 825 55.92 21.75 -21.53
CA ALA A 825 56.38 21.68 -22.91
C ALA A 825 55.76 22.78 -23.79
N PHE A 826 54.45 23.00 -23.69
CA PHE A 826 53.74 23.96 -24.54
C PHE A 826 53.80 25.42 -24.06
N ASN A 827 54.24 25.66 -22.82
CA ASN A 827 54.50 27.01 -22.30
C ASN A 827 55.75 27.68 -22.92
N ASN A 828 56.51 26.96 -23.76
CA ASN A 828 57.67 27.53 -24.44
C ASN A 828 57.26 28.61 -25.47
N LYS A 829 57.96 29.75 -25.44
CA LYS A 829 57.66 30.93 -26.28
C LYS A 829 57.74 30.63 -27.78
N THR A 830 58.61 29.72 -28.19
CA THR A 830 58.82 29.33 -29.60
C THR A 830 57.61 28.61 -30.20
N ILE A 831 56.95 27.75 -29.42
CA ILE A 831 55.78 26.98 -29.85
C ILE A 831 54.53 27.88 -29.93
N CYS A 832 54.41 28.84 -29.01
CA CYS A 832 53.32 29.81 -28.93
C CYS A 832 53.39 30.97 -29.95
N GLU A 833 54.29 30.91 -30.93
CA GLU A 833 54.34 31.85 -32.06
C GLU A 833 53.21 31.63 -33.08
N VAL A 834 52.71 30.40 -33.17
CA VAL A 834 51.66 29.96 -34.10
C VAL A 834 50.39 29.63 -33.32
N GLY A 835 49.21 29.85 -33.92
CA GLY A 835 47.91 29.57 -33.30
C GLY A 835 47.77 28.14 -32.77
N CYS A 836 48.38 27.17 -33.44
CA CYS A 836 48.41 25.76 -33.00
C CYS A 836 49.03 25.57 -31.60
N GLY A 837 50.05 26.35 -31.24
CA GLY A 837 50.67 26.29 -29.92
C GLY A 837 49.75 26.80 -28.80
N LEU A 838 48.91 27.80 -29.10
CA LEU A 838 47.89 28.27 -28.15
C LEU A 838 46.80 27.23 -27.91
N TYR A 839 46.32 26.54 -28.96
CA TYR A 839 45.32 25.48 -28.79
C TYR A 839 45.87 24.31 -27.95
N LEU A 840 47.13 23.91 -28.16
CA LEU A 840 47.79 22.87 -27.36
C LEU A 840 48.00 23.28 -25.90
N LEU A 841 48.39 24.53 -25.66
CA LEU A 841 48.47 25.08 -24.30
C LEU A 841 47.10 25.04 -23.62
N THR A 842 46.05 25.50 -24.30
CA THR A 842 44.68 25.46 -23.75
C THR A 842 44.21 24.03 -23.49
N SER A 843 44.51 23.08 -24.37
CA SER A 843 44.21 21.65 -24.16
C SER A 843 44.94 21.08 -22.94
N SER A 844 46.22 21.44 -22.72
CA SER A 844 46.95 21.02 -21.52
C SER A 844 46.33 21.54 -20.21
N ILE A 845 45.77 22.76 -20.22
CA ILE A 845 45.07 23.34 -19.07
C ILE A 845 43.73 22.64 -18.85
N THR A 846 42.94 22.43 -19.91
CA THR A 846 41.64 21.76 -19.79
C THR A 846 41.79 20.30 -19.35
N THR A 847 42.79 19.58 -19.85
CA THR A 847 43.07 18.19 -19.42
C THR A 847 43.43 18.12 -17.93
N LEU A 848 44.28 19.02 -17.43
CA LEU A 848 44.57 19.11 -15.99
C LEU A 848 43.28 19.35 -15.18
N LEU A 849 42.44 20.31 -15.59
CA LEU A 849 41.15 20.59 -14.94
C LEU A 849 40.17 19.42 -15.03
N THR A 850 40.14 18.64 -16.12
CA THR A 850 39.30 17.43 -16.19
C THR A 850 39.73 16.38 -15.18
N THR A 851 41.05 16.15 -15.05
CA THR A 851 41.58 15.14 -14.12
C THR A 851 41.30 15.52 -12.66
N THR A 852 41.43 16.80 -12.31
CA THR A 852 41.14 17.31 -10.96
C THR A 852 39.65 17.15 -10.62
N MET A 853 38.75 17.56 -11.52
CA MET A 853 37.31 17.48 -11.32
C MET A 853 36.80 16.04 -11.26
N PHE A 854 37.37 15.15 -12.08
CA PHE A 854 37.03 13.72 -12.07
C PHE A 854 37.42 13.07 -10.73
N GLY A 855 38.63 13.37 -10.23
CA GLY A 855 39.06 12.90 -8.92
C GLY A 855 38.16 13.43 -7.79
N LEU A 856 37.86 14.73 -7.79
CA LEU A 856 36.94 15.33 -6.80
C LEU A 856 35.54 14.68 -6.85
N LYS A 857 34.99 14.44 -8.04
CA LYS A 857 33.69 13.77 -8.19
C LYS A 857 33.69 12.39 -7.54
N PHE A 858 34.70 11.58 -7.83
CA PHE A 858 34.79 10.22 -7.32
C PHE A 858 34.91 10.19 -5.79
N TRP A 859 35.78 11.03 -5.22
CA TRP A 859 35.95 11.12 -3.77
C TRP A 859 34.68 11.61 -3.06
N ILE A 860 34.01 12.64 -3.59
CA ILE A 860 32.76 13.14 -3.00
C ILE A 860 31.66 12.07 -3.09
N LEU A 861 31.54 11.37 -4.21
CA LEU A 861 30.58 10.26 -4.35
C LEU A 861 30.82 9.17 -3.30
N LEU A 862 32.07 8.75 -3.11
CA LEU A 862 32.44 7.73 -2.13
C LEU A 862 32.11 8.19 -0.71
N LEU A 863 32.51 9.41 -0.32
CA LEU A 863 32.27 9.96 1.01
C LEU A 863 30.78 10.23 1.30
N ALA A 864 30.03 10.68 0.29
CA ALA A 864 28.59 10.91 0.41
C ALA A 864 27.82 9.59 0.58
N GLN A 865 28.13 8.56 -0.24
CA GLN A 865 27.46 7.25 -0.15
C GLN A 865 27.88 6.47 1.11
N MET A 866 29.08 6.70 1.66
CA MET A 866 29.48 6.19 2.97
C MET A 866 28.86 6.96 4.16
N LYS A 867 27.99 7.96 3.91
CA LYS A 867 27.35 8.83 4.92
C LYS A 867 28.31 9.65 5.80
N ILE A 868 29.55 9.86 5.36
CA ILE A 868 30.52 10.71 6.07
C ILE A 868 30.16 12.20 5.87
N ILE A 869 29.69 12.56 4.67
CA ILE A 869 29.24 13.92 4.33
C ILE A 869 27.72 13.92 4.17
N THR A 870 27.01 14.61 5.06
CA THR A 870 25.54 14.71 5.06
C THR A 870 25.01 16.12 4.79
N ASN A 871 25.90 17.10 4.58
CA ASN A 871 25.47 18.49 4.37
C ASN A 871 24.77 18.67 3.02
N ARG A 872 23.45 18.86 3.06
CA ARG A 872 22.58 18.98 1.87
C ARG A 872 22.95 20.14 0.96
N LEU A 873 23.32 21.30 1.52
CA LEU A 873 23.68 22.47 0.71
C LEU A 873 24.95 22.19 -0.10
N PHE A 874 25.95 21.57 0.54
CA PHE A 874 27.21 21.21 -0.11
C PHE A 874 26.99 20.19 -1.25
N LEU A 875 26.23 19.13 -0.98
CA LEU A 875 25.88 18.12 -1.98
C LEU A 875 25.07 18.71 -3.14
N HIS A 876 24.20 19.70 -2.87
CA HIS A 876 23.41 20.34 -3.91
C HIS A 876 24.30 21.18 -4.84
N ILE A 877 25.18 22.00 -4.28
CA ILE A 877 26.15 22.79 -5.04
C ILE A 877 27.05 21.88 -5.88
N GLN A 878 27.51 20.77 -5.31
CA GLN A 878 28.33 19.79 -6.02
C GLN A 878 27.57 19.13 -7.17
N CYS A 879 26.33 18.69 -6.93
CA CYS A 879 25.45 18.09 -7.93
C CYS A 879 25.24 19.01 -9.15
N LEU A 880 25.08 20.32 -8.92
CA LEU A 880 24.89 21.30 -9.99
C LEU A 880 26.18 21.62 -10.76
N SER A 881 27.33 21.67 -10.08
CA SER A 881 28.56 22.27 -10.63
C SER A 881 29.53 21.27 -11.26
N ILE A 882 29.86 20.15 -10.59
CA ILE A 882 30.98 19.29 -11.00
C ILE A 882 30.72 18.62 -12.34
N ASP A 883 29.50 18.10 -12.54
CA ASP A 883 29.14 17.42 -13.79
C ASP A 883 29.04 18.36 -14.98
N PHE A 884 28.51 19.55 -14.75
CA PHE A 884 28.47 20.61 -15.74
C PHE A 884 29.88 20.99 -16.19
N LEU A 885 30.80 21.24 -15.25
CA LEU A 885 32.19 21.60 -15.56
C LEU A 885 32.93 20.47 -16.27
N LEU A 886 32.78 19.22 -15.83
CA LEU A 886 33.36 18.05 -16.49
C LEU A 886 32.90 17.94 -17.95
N ARG A 887 31.59 18.14 -18.20
CA ARG A 887 31.02 18.11 -19.56
C ARG A 887 31.59 19.22 -20.44
N VAL A 888 31.69 20.45 -19.91
CA VAL A 888 32.29 21.59 -20.62
C VAL A 888 33.74 21.29 -20.99
N PHE A 889 34.58 20.87 -20.04
CA PHE A 889 36.00 20.64 -20.30
C PHE A 889 36.26 19.49 -21.27
N LEU A 890 35.49 18.39 -21.19
CA LEU A 890 35.60 17.27 -22.14
C LEU A 890 35.23 17.70 -23.57
N ASN A 891 34.16 18.48 -23.72
CA ASN A 891 33.76 19.00 -25.04
C ASN A 891 34.79 20.01 -25.57
N MET A 892 35.33 20.88 -24.71
CA MET A 892 36.38 21.82 -25.10
C MET A 892 37.59 21.10 -25.71
N ASP A 893 38.05 20.01 -25.08
CA ASP A 893 39.20 19.26 -25.58
C ASP A 893 38.96 18.62 -26.95
N GLN A 894 37.76 18.07 -27.20
CA GLN A 894 37.38 17.52 -28.50
C GLN A 894 37.39 18.58 -29.61
N TRP A 895 36.86 19.76 -29.32
CA TRP A 895 36.83 20.87 -30.27
C TRP A 895 38.21 21.51 -30.49
N LEU A 896 39.04 21.61 -29.45
CA LEU A 896 40.42 22.08 -29.58
C LEU A 896 41.23 21.16 -30.49
N ASN A 897 41.04 19.84 -30.38
CA ASN A 897 41.66 18.85 -31.29
C ASN A 897 41.23 19.07 -32.75
N ALA A 898 39.95 19.36 -33.00
CA ALA A 898 39.48 19.72 -34.34
C ALA A 898 40.10 21.04 -34.84
N CYS A 899 40.21 22.07 -33.99
CA CYS A 899 40.86 23.33 -34.33
C CYS A 899 42.35 23.15 -34.67
N ILE A 900 43.07 22.27 -33.96
CA ILE A 900 44.46 21.91 -34.27
C ILE A 900 44.57 21.30 -35.66
N ALA A 901 43.66 20.40 -36.02
CA ALA A 901 43.64 19.77 -37.35
C ALA A 901 43.38 20.82 -38.45
N VAL A 902 42.41 21.71 -38.25
CA VAL A 902 42.10 22.80 -39.19
C VAL A 902 43.30 23.74 -39.35
N GLU A 903 43.91 24.20 -38.26
CA GLU A 903 45.05 25.12 -38.34
C GLU A 903 46.23 24.50 -39.11
N ARG A 904 46.50 23.19 -38.89
CA ARG A 904 47.52 22.43 -39.64
C ARG A 904 47.23 22.40 -41.15
N THR A 905 45.96 22.23 -41.54
CA THR A 905 45.60 22.28 -42.97
C THR A 905 45.78 23.66 -43.58
N VAL A 906 45.41 24.73 -42.85
CA VAL A 906 45.51 26.11 -43.32
C VAL A 906 46.97 26.52 -43.55
N VAL A 907 47.90 26.06 -42.70
CA VAL A 907 49.34 26.27 -42.88
C VAL A 907 49.82 25.68 -44.22
N ILE A 908 49.39 24.46 -44.55
CA ILE A 908 49.80 23.76 -45.77
C ILE A 908 49.17 24.37 -47.03
N ILE A 909 47.90 24.79 -46.94
CA ILE A 909 47.18 25.41 -48.07
C ILE A 909 47.79 26.77 -48.44
N ASN A 910 48.07 27.61 -47.45
CA ASN A 910 48.55 28.98 -47.70
C ASN A 910 50.06 29.07 -47.93
N ALA A 911 50.84 28.06 -47.54
CA ALA A 911 52.30 27.93 -47.73
C ALA A 911 53.08 29.26 -47.59
N ILE A 912 53.28 30.00 -48.69
CA ILE A 912 54.08 31.24 -48.76
C ILE A 912 53.33 32.46 -48.17
N GLY A 913 51.99 32.45 -48.13
CA GLY A 913 51.15 33.55 -47.63
C GLY A 913 50.82 33.52 -46.13
N PHE A 914 51.36 32.56 -45.37
CA PHE A 914 50.96 32.35 -43.97
C PHE A 914 51.57 33.40 -43.01
N LYS A 915 50.71 34.19 -42.34
CA LYS A 915 51.13 35.21 -41.37
C LYS A 915 50.94 34.71 -39.92
N LYS A 916 52.05 34.40 -39.23
CA LYS A 916 52.06 33.92 -37.82
C LYS A 916 51.27 34.82 -36.84
N LYS A 917 51.48 36.14 -36.89
CA LYS A 917 50.75 37.11 -36.02
C LYS A 917 49.23 37.08 -36.23
N ARG A 918 48.77 36.85 -37.46
CA ARG A 918 47.35 36.75 -37.79
C ARG A 918 46.75 35.46 -37.24
N SER A 919 47.44 34.32 -37.43
CA SER A 919 47.06 33.03 -36.85
C SER A 919 46.92 33.09 -35.32
N LYS A 920 47.88 33.72 -34.62
CA LYS A 920 47.81 33.91 -33.16
C LYS A 920 46.59 34.71 -32.71
N LYS A 921 46.23 35.79 -33.43
CA LYS A 921 45.05 36.62 -33.12
C LYS A 921 43.76 35.85 -33.36
N ILE A 922 43.67 35.08 -34.46
CA ILE A 922 42.52 34.23 -34.79
C ILE A 922 42.34 33.16 -33.72
N ALA A 923 43.42 32.46 -33.33
CA ALA A 923 43.34 31.40 -32.31
C ALA A 923 42.78 31.89 -30.96
N LYS A 924 43.21 33.08 -30.50
CA LYS A 924 42.65 33.68 -29.27
C LYS A 924 41.14 33.95 -29.38
N ILE A 925 40.68 34.46 -30.52
CA ILE A 925 39.26 34.75 -30.75
C ILE A 925 38.46 33.44 -30.82
N VAL A 926 38.98 32.44 -31.54
CA VAL A 926 38.33 31.12 -31.67
C VAL A 926 38.17 30.45 -30.31
N ILE A 927 39.20 30.44 -29.45
CA ILE A 927 39.11 29.84 -28.09
C ILE A 927 38.00 30.50 -27.26
N ILE A 928 37.87 31.83 -27.33
CA ILE A 928 36.83 32.58 -26.59
C ILE A 928 35.44 32.23 -27.12
N ILE A 929 35.25 32.28 -28.45
CA ILE A 929 33.96 31.95 -29.09
C ILE A 929 33.56 30.50 -28.78
N LEU A 930 34.52 29.58 -28.83
CA LEU A 930 34.28 28.16 -28.62
C LEU A 930 33.91 27.84 -27.17
N SER A 931 34.53 28.54 -26.21
CA SER A 931 34.13 28.48 -24.80
C SER A 931 32.68 28.96 -24.60
N ILE A 932 32.31 30.09 -25.19
CA ILE A 932 30.93 30.64 -25.08
C ILE A 932 29.92 29.68 -25.71
N PHE A 933 30.24 29.14 -26.89
CA PHE A 933 29.39 28.19 -27.60
C PHE A 933 29.11 26.94 -26.75
N ILE A 934 30.16 26.32 -26.21
CA ILE A 934 30.02 25.09 -25.41
C ILE A 934 29.26 25.36 -24.10
N ILE A 935 29.55 26.46 -23.41
CA ILE A 935 28.82 26.84 -22.19
C ILE A 935 27.33 27.04 -22.51
N SER A 936 27.00 27.77 -23.58
CA SER A 936 25.61 28.00 -23.99
C SER A 936 24.87 26.70 -24.32
N THR A 937 25.52 25.77 -25.01
CA THR A 937 24.93 24.46 -25.34
C THR A 937 24.78 23.52 -24.14
N CYS A 938 25.50 23.74 -23.03
CA CYS A 938 25.44 22.88 -21.84
C CYS A 938 24.68 23.51 -20.66
N ILE A 939 24.28 24.78 -20.74
CA ILE A 939 23.74 25.54 -19.60
C ILE A 939 22.41 25.03 -19.06
N TYR A 940 21.64 24.30 -19.87
CA TYR A 940 20.36 23.74 -19.42
C TYR A 940 20.56 22.62 -18.40
N ASP A 941 21.68 21.89 -18.42
CA ASP A 941 21.92 20.73 -17.55
C ASP A 941 21.78 21.02 -16.05
N PRO A 942 22.43 22.07 -15.47
CA PRO A 942 22.30 22.36 -14.05
C PRO A 942 20.87 22.69 -13.62
N PHE A 943 20.04 23.32 -14.47
CA PHE A 943 18.67 23.68 -14.10
C PHE A 943 17.75 22.46 -13.87
N TYR A 944 18.06 21.32 -14.49
CA TYR A 944 17.27 20.10 -14.39
C TYR A 944 17.89 19.05 -13.46
N ARG A 945 18.92 19.44 -12.70
CA ARG A 945 19.53 18.58 -11.68
C ARG A 945 18.91 18.84 -10.32
N ARG A 946 18.55 17.76 -9.64
CA ARG A 946 18.00 17.81 -8.29
C ARG A 946 18.63 16.76 -7.39
N LEU A 947 18.65 17.09 -6.09
CA LEU A 947 18.92 16.09 -5.07
C LEU A 947 17.67 15.30 -4.79
N MET A 948 17.82 13.99 -4.65
CA MET A 948 16.76 13.08 -4.27
C MET A 948 17.18 12.28 -3.05
N ASP A 949 16.31 12.24 -2.05
CA ASP A 949 16.49 11.45 -0.84
C ASP A 949 15.77 10.09 -1.01
N ASP A 950 16.53 9.00 -0.88
CA ASP A 950 16.00 7.64 -0.82
C ASP A 950 15.61 7.34 0.63
N ALA A 951 14.33 7.52 0.98
CA ALA A 951 13.79 7.29 2.33
C ALA A 951 13.01 5.97 2.42
N ILE A 952 13.58 4.84 1.99
CA ILE A 952 12.98 3.51 2.18
C ILE A 952 14.03 2.60 2.85
N ASP A 953 13.80 2.31 4.14
CA ASP A 953 14.55 1.43 5.07
C ASP A 953 16.05 1.75 5.27
N ASP A 954 16.46 2.00 6.54
CA ASP A 954 17.81 2.18 7.18
C ASP A 954 18.92 3.00 6.46
N ASP A 955 18.92 3.06 5.14
CA ASP A 955 19.93 3.66 4.30
C ASP A 955 19.37 4.87 3.55
N SER A 956 19.15 5.97 4.28
CA SER A 956 18.90 7.29 3.69
C SER A 956 20.06 7.70 2.78
N ARG A 957 19.93 7.45 1.47
CA ARG A 957 20.93 7.84 0.45
C ARG A 957 20.49 9.12 -0.25
N ILE A 958 21.46 9.94 -0.60
CA ILE A 958 21.24 11.17 -1.35
C ILE A 958 21.81 10.96 -2.74
N TRP A 959 21.00 11.19 -3.77
CA TRP A 959 21.38 11.04 -5.17
C TRP A 959 21.31 12.37 -5.91
N CYS A 960 22.23 12.57 -6.86
CA CYS A 960 22.14 13.63 -7.85
C CYS A 960 21.51 13.03 -9.11
N ILE A 961 20.28 13.44 -9.44
CA ILE A 961 19.55 12.94 -10.61
C ILE A 961 19.24 14.07 -11.59
N THR A 962 19.18 13.72 -12.88
CA THR A 962 18.73 14.60 -13.96
C THR A 962 17.32 14.21 -14.39
N SER A 963 16.36 15.12 -14.20
CA SER A 963 14.97 14.92 -14.62
C SER A 963 14.64 15.84 -15.79
N TYR A 964 14.80 15.32 -17.02
CA TYR A 964 14.43 16.06 -18.23
C TYR A 964 12.97 15.79 -18.62
N SER A 965 12.31 16.80 -19.18
CA SER A 965 11.08 16.57 -19.95
C SER A 965 11.39 15.79 -21.25
N PRO A 966 10.43 15.06 -21.83
CA PRO A 966 10.69 14.23 -23.01
C PRO A 966 11.29 15.02 -24.18
N ASN A 967 10.82 16.24 -24.43
CA ASN A 967 11.36 17.11 -25.48
C ASN A 967 12.82 17.53 -25.20
N LEU A 968 13.14 17.81 -23.94
CA LEU A 968 14.50 18.20 -23.53
C LEU A 968 15.44 17.00 -23.58
N GLN A 969 14.93 15.79 -23.38
CA GLN A 969 15.71 14.55 -23.50
C GLN A 969 16.15 14.29 -24.95
N THR A 970 15.26 14.48 -25.93
CA THR A 970 15.63 14.44 -27.36
C THR A 970 16.64 15.53 -27.72
N PHE A 971 16.52 16.72 -27.13
CA PHE A 971 17.50 17.78 -27.34
C PHE A 971 18.87 17.44 -26.73
N ASN A 972 18.92 16.89 -25.50
CA ASN A 972 20.17 16.50 -24.85
C ASN A 972 20.92 15.43 -25.63
N THR A 973 20.23 14.41 -26.13
CA THR A 973 20.82 13.36 -26.97
C THR A 973 21.35 13.93 -28.29
N PHE A 974 20.61 14.82 -28.94
CA PHE A 974 21.08 15.53 -30.14
C PHE A 974 22.34 16.36 -29.88
N ILE A 975 22.36 17.15 -28.80
CA ILE A 975 23.53 17.98 -28.44
C ILE A 975 24.76 17.11 -28.13
N HIS A 976 24.60 16.00 -27.41
CA HIS A 976 25.68 15.06 -27.17
C HIS A 976 26.21 14.45 -28.47
N ALA A 977 25.33 14.00 -29.35
CA ALA A 977 25.71 13.47 -30.66
C ALA A 977 26.42 14.52 -31.51
N PHE A 978 25.96 15.78 -31.47
CA PHE A 978 26.56 16.90 -32.20
C PHE A 978 27.99 17.20 -31.73
N HIS A 979 28.22 17.39 -30.42
CA HIS A 979 29.56 17.68 -29.90
C HIS A 979 30.53 16.51 -30.07
N PHE A 980 30.04 15.28 -30.17
CA PHE A 980 30.88 14.12 -30.47
C PHE A 980 31.20 14.00 -31.98
N CYS A 981 30.16 14.03 -32.83
CA CYS A 981 30.30 13.75 -34.26
C CYS A 981 30.92 14.92 -35.05
N ALA A 982 30.59 16.18 -34.71
CA ALA A 982 31.04 17.32 -35.49
C ALA A 982 32.56 17.55 -35.41
N PRO A 983 33.22 17.57 -34.22
CA PRO A 983 34.67 17.68 -34.14
C PRO A 983 35.38 16.50 -34.81
N PHE A 984 34.82 15.29 -34.69
CA PHE A 984 35.35 14.11 -35.34
C PHE A 984 35.33 14.24 -36.87
N ALA A 985 34.18 14.61 -37.45
CA ALA A 985 34.04 14.81 -38.89
C ALA A 985 35.01 15.89 -39.40
N ILE A 986 35.12 17.01 -38.67
CA ILE A 986 36.08 18.09 -38.99
C ILE A 986 37.52 17.58 -38.98
N ASN A 987 37.90 16.80 -37.97
CA ASN A 987 39.25 16.25 -37.85
C ASN A 987 39.55 15.25 -38.99
N LEU A 988 38.62 14.35 -39.30
CA LEU A 988 38.77 13.38 -40.39
C LEU A 988 38.84 14.08 -41.77
N ILE A 989 37.98 15.05 -42.04
CA ILE A 989 38.02 15.82 -43.29
C ILE A 989 39.33 16.63 -43.39
N SER A 990 39.76 17.27 -42.29
CA SER A 990 40.99 18.05 -42.26
C SER A 990 42.22 17.18 -42.54
N THR A 991 42.30 15.99 -41.94
CA THR A 991 43.41 15.07 -42.17
C THR A 991 43.44 14.51 -43.60
N LEU A 992 42.28 14.23 -44.20
CA LEU A 992 42.20 13.85 -45.62
C LEU A 992 42.66 14.98 -46.56
N ILE A 993 42.21 16.22 -46.31
CA ILE A 993 42.64 17.39 -47.09
C ILE A 993 44.15 17.60 -46.96
N LEU A 994 44.70 17.42 -45.76
CA LEU A 994 46.13 17.52 -45.50
C LEU A 994 46.93 16.59 -46.41
N ILE A 995 46.58 15.30 -46.44
CA ILE A 995 47.26 14.27 -47.24
C ILE A 995 47.09 14.52 -48.75
N LEU A 996 45.90 14.95 -49.18
CA LEU A 996 45.63 15.27 -50.59
C LEU A 996 46.44 16.48 -51.09
N LYS A 997 46.60 17.51 -50.25
CA LYS A 997 47.35 18.71 -50.62
C LYS A 997 48.85 18.50 -50.56
N THR A 998 49.38 17.78 -49.57
CA THR A 998 50.81 17.45 -49.48
C THR A 998 51.24 16.55 -50.65
N SER A 999 50.47 15.51 -50.97
CA SER A 999 50.75 14.64 -52.12
C SER A 999 50.75 15.40 -53.45
N ARG A 1000 49.81 16.34 -53.65
CA ARG A 1000 49.78 17.21 -54.84
C ARG A 1000 50.95 18.20 -54.91
N GLN A 1001 51.39 18.76 -53.77
CA GLN A 1001 52.57 19.63 -53.73
C GLN A 1001 53.85 18.85 -54.05
N GLN A 1002 54.02 17.64 -53.49
CA GLN A 1002 55.17 16.80 -53.80
C GLN A 1002 55.17 16.27 -55.22
N ALA A 1003 54.00 15.97 -55.80
CA ALA A 1003 53.87 15.59 -57.21
C ALA A 1003 54.29 16.72 -58.16
N LYS A 1004 54.10 17.99 -57.79
CA LYS A 1004 54.62 19.14 -58.56
C LYS A 1004 56.14 19.33 -58.43
N ILE A 1005 56.76 18.79 -57.38
CA ILE A 1005 58.20 18.91 -57.12
C ILE A 1005 58.97 17.71 -57.70
N ARG A 1006 58.40 16.50 -57.67
CA ARG A 1006 58.96 15.27 -58.26
C ARG A 1006 58.22 14.87 -59.55
N ASN A 1007 58.68 15.36 -60.70
CA ASN A 1007 58.07 15.06 -62.01
C ASN A 1007 58.22 13.59 -62.48
N ASN A 1008 59.11 12.78 -61.90
CA ASN A 1008 59.45 11.42 -62.40
C ASN A 1008 58.75 10.24 -61.69
N THR A 1009 57.82 10.48 -60.76
CA THR A 1009 57.14 9.41 -59.98
C THR A 1009 55.63 9.47 -60.12
N LYS A 1010 54.96 8.31 -60.26
CA LYS A 1010 53.49 8.23 -60.38
C LYS A 1010 52.82 8.81 -59.12
N TYR A 1011 51.76 9.60 -59.30
CA TYR A 1011 51.00 10.20 -58.18
C TYR A 1011 50.55 9.17 -57.14
N LEU A 1012 50.15 7.97 -57.58
CA LEU A 1012 49.70 6.89 -56.70
C LEU A 1012 50.79 6.42 -55.73
N SER A 1013 52.05 6.32 -56.15
CA SER A 1013 53.14 5.89 -55.27
C SER A 1013 53.49 6.98 -54.26
N ILE A 1014 53.47 8.25 -54.67
CA ILE A 1014 53.66 9.41 -53.77
C ILE A 1014 52.54 9.47 -52.73
N PHE A 1015 51.30 9.22 -53.13
CA PHE A 1015 50.15 9.22 -52.23
C PHE A 1015 50.23 8.10 -51.17
N ILE A 1016 50.61 6.88 -51.56
CA ILE A 1016 50.81 5.75 -50.63
C ILE A 1016 51.96 6.04 -49.65
N GLU A 1017 53.07 6.61 -50.13
CA GLU A 1017 54.20 7.02 -49.30
C GLU A 1017 53.77 8.08 -48.26
N GLN A 1018 52.97 9.07 -48.66
CA GLN A 1018 52.45 10.09 -47.73
C GLN A 1018 51.42 9.53 -46.73
N ILE A 1019 50.63 8.53 -47.11
CA ILE A 1019 49.76 7.82 -46.15
C ILE A 1019 50.60 7.07 -45.10
N GLN A 1020 51.72 6.46 -45.49
CA GLN A 1020 52.62 5.79 -44.55
C GLN A 1020 53.28 6.79 -43.59
N VAL A 1021 53.75 7.93 -44.10
CA VAL A 1021 54.36 9.00 -43.29
C VAL A 1021 53.37 9.63 -42.30
N HIS A 1022 52.09 9.76 -42.68
CA HIS A 1022 51.04 10.34 -41.84
C HIS A 1022 50.10 9.31 -41.20
N LYS A 1023 50.49 8.03 -41.16
CA LYS A 1023 49.68 6.92 -40.65
C LYS A 1023 49.10 7.20 -39.26
N HIS A 1024 49.91 7.74 -38.35
CA HIS A 1024 49.49 8.03 -36.98
C HIS A 1024 48.38 9.08 -36.89
N ILE A 1025 48.39 10.07 -37.80
CA ILE A 1025 47.38 11.13 -37.85
C ILE A 1025 46.03 10.60 -38.36
N LEU A 1026 46.07 9.57 -39.21
CA LEU A 1026 44.87 8.92 -39.75
C LEU A 1026 44.31 7.88 -38.77
N VAL A 1027 45.16 7.17 -38.03
CA VAL A 1027 44.75 6.18 -37.01
C VAL A 1027 44.14 6.83 -35.76
N ALA A 1028 44.64 7.98 -35.32
CA ALA A 1028 44.18 8.63 -34.08
C ALA A 1028 42.66 8.93 -34.05
N PRO A 1029 42.02 9.51 -35.10
CA PRO A 1029 40.57 9.68 -35.15
C PRO A 1029 39.79 8.36 -35.04
N PHE A 1030 40.26 7.28 -35.68
CA PHE A 1030 39.60 5.97 -35.59
C PHE A 1030 39.71 5.37 -34.19
N VAL A 1031 40.87 5.51 -33.53
CA VAL A 1031 41.04 5.08 -32.13
C VAL A 1031 40.11 5.88 -31.20
N ILE A 1032 39.97 7.18 -31.42
CA ILE A 1032 39.04 8.04 -30.65
C ILE A 1032 37.59 7.60 -30.83
N VAL A 1033 37.18 7.18 -32.04
CA VAL A 1033 35.84 6.62 -32.28
C VAL A 1033 35.66 5.28 -31.60
N ILE A 1034 36.64 4.37 -31.71
CA ILE A 1034 36.58 3.05 -31.04
C ILE A 1034 36.46 3.21 -29.52
N LEU A 1035 37.20 4.15 -28.93
CA LEU A 1035 37.11 4.49 -27.50
C LEU A 1035 35.83 5.27 -27.14
N GLY A 1036 35.20 5.92 -28.13
CA GLY A 1036 33.99 6.73 -27.96
C GLY A 1036 32.68 5.97 -28.20
N ILE A 1037 32.69 4.84 -28.91
CA ILE A 1037 31.52 3.98 -29.20
C ILE A 1037 30.84 3.42 -27.93
N PRO A 1038 31.55 3.10 -26.84
CA PRO A 1038 30.90 2.66 -25.59
C PRO A 1038 30.16 3.77 -24.82
N ARG A 1039 30.29 5.05 -25.21
CA ARG A 1039 29.54 6.18 -24.62
C ARG A 1039 28.12 6.23 -25.17
#